data_AF-A0A438ID04-F1
#
_entry.id   AF-A0A438ID04-F1
#
_cell.length_a   1.000
_cell.length_b   1.000
_cell.length_c   1.000
_cell.angle_alpha   90.00
_cell.angle_beta   90.00
_cell.angle_gamma   90.00
#
_symmetry.space_group_name_H-M   'P 1'
#
loop_
_entity.id
_entity.type
_entity.pdbx_description
1 polymer ?
#
loop_
_entity_poly.entity_id
_entity_poly.type
_entity_poly.pdbx_seq_one_letter_code
_entity_poly.pdbx_strand_id
1 'polypeptide(L)'
;MLGDLGRKSDDNGRKCPTAEKMERKQWKKAETAPKDLMGLVFSWSLKDILNKNLYKNKVKMIPDTFSSVSHYLTSFIYPLIEETHADLLSSMTMVSQAPLCEILSVETTKDYEPPTNLMYKITLKVIRNNGNDAEIYEPETGDLIALTDVRPKCISDLNRPKISYIVASVVAKPVRDPDEPPPEEDTCIVLSSKPIEFEQNMETNKKRKTLFAVFLINMITNNRIWAALNIGPDLGNKSIIQKVLQPDSLAGEECALCISDSVSNSEPMVSSFDLNDSQKAAVLSCIAARECHHQNSIKQIWGPPGTGKTKTVATLLFALYRMKCRTVTCAPTNIAVLTVTERLVGLVRDSNEYGTYGLGDILLFGNGKRMKIDDHRDLHDVFLDFRVKILANCFSPRSGWKHSLESMICLLEDPKEMYSTYLRERMNQGKGVQTNQEKEEDIQSQSFNKDGRKNKKSWMRKDIERTLKNSKKGKGKKQQDKNSEGATDGSCDKLLTLEEFFKKKFYDIVNNLKFCIPKLRTHLPTSLIPLEVAKNMIGAHRLLESFITLFQNVSVESKGLKEVIEKIGDAGKSVDRFCKFHKTRRKFLEILRCLRQAIEVPNTTDHYRIKSFCLQNATLLFCTASSSAKIPVGGKPIELLVIDEAAQLKECESAIPLQISGIRHAILIGDELQLPAMVKSKISEEAKFGRSLFQRLVLLGHRKHLLNLQYRMHPSISLFPNREFYDNLILDAPNVKERKYERSYLHGNMYGSYSFINVAYGKEEFDYRYSTRNMVEVVVVSEMVATLAKATKGRKQRVSVGIISPYKAQVYAIQDRLGKKYTSSADGKFSVSVRSVDGFQGGEEDIIIISTVRCNLKGSVGFISNRQRTNVALTRARYCLWIFGNGPTLEHSGTVWGKLVNDAKDRGCFHNAEEDNNLARAITTSLVELGELHLLQKKDSLLFRKARWKVHFSDDFWKSMVRIKSVEIHNKVFCLLEKLSSGWRRPDNEANPNTINGTCLQLLELYKVTKILNLVWSVEILKEDSNYIQVLKVWDILPMERTPKQAARLENLFGNKRVIDMDHCKFKCVEGNLEVPMTWPADDEPEQSLSSFKSLSLQS
;
A
#
# COMPACT_ATOMS: atom_id res chain seq x y z
N MET A 1 19.63 17.56 76.36
CA MET A 1 20.13 16.61 77.36
C MET A 1 20.48 15.33 76.61
N LEU A 2 21.74 15.21 76.19
CA LEU A 2 22.75 14.36 76.85
C LEU A 2 22.31 12.89 76.91
N GLY A 3 22.87 12.10 75.99
CA GLY A 3 23.84 11.08 76.40
C GLY A 3 23.29 9.73 76.86
N ASP A 4 23.71 8.72 76.10
CA ASP A 4 24.44 7.55 76.59
C ASP A 4 23.73 6.20 76.90
N LEU A 5 24.23 5.22 76.14
CA LEU A 5 24.79 3.93 76.56
C LEU A 5 23.83 2.85 77.09
N GLY A 6 23.39 2.01 76.14
CA GLY A 6 23.71 0.58 76.03
C GLY A 6 23.71 -0.33 77.26
N ARG A 7 22.97 -1.45 77.18
CA ARG A 7 23.54 -2.81 77.04
C ARG A 7 22.46 -3.89 76.98
N LYS A 8 22.76 -4.87 76.12
CA LYS A 8 22.22 -6.21 75.89
C LYS A 8 21.32 -6.84 76.97
N SER A 9 20.26 -7.49 76.48
CA SER A 9 19.72 -8.73 77.04
C SER A 9 19.34 -9.65 75.88
N ASP A 10 19.99 -10.81 75.79
CA ASP A 10 19.47 -11.96 75.05
C ASP A 10 18.49 -12.70 75.97
N ASP A 11 17.27 -12.96 75.50
CA ASP A 11 16.55 -14.18 75.87
C ASP A 11 15.68 -14.66 74.70
N ASN A 12 15.62 -15.98 74.58
CA ASN A 12 15.07 -16.75 73.47
C ASN A 12 13.55 -16.60 73.35
N GLY A 13 13.08 -16.21 72.16
CA GLY A 13 11.66 -16.25 71.79
C GLY A 13 11.47 -16.73 70.36
N ARG A 14 11.03 -17.98 70.20
CA ARG A 14 10.52 -18.54 68.93
C ARG A 14 9.49 -17.60 68.31
N LYS A 15 9.71 -17.19 67.05
CA LYS A 15 8.68 -16.55 66.20
C LYS A 15 8.43 -17.34 64.92
N CYS A 16 7.14 -17.56 64.68
CA CYS A 16 6.54 -18.02 63.43
C CYS A 16 7.08 -17.24 62.20
N PRO A 17 7.22 -17.89 61.02
CA PRO A 17 7.67 -17.21 59.82
C PRO A 17 6.56 -16.32 59.25
N THR A 18 6.88 -15.04 59.08
CA THR A 18 6.04 -13.97 58.52
C THR A 18 5.71 -14.16 57.03
N ALA A 19 4.59 -13.56 56.62
CA ALA A 19 3.97 -13.61 55.30
C ALA A 19 4.88 -13.25 54.10
N GLU A 20 6.01 -12.58 54.33
CA GLU A 20 7.02 -12.27 53.30
C GLU A 20 7.71 -13.52 52.70
N LYS A 21 7.72 -14.65 53.42
CA LYS A 21 8.25 -15.92 52.88
C LYS A 21 7.25 -16.68 52.01
N MET A 22 5.96 -16.32 52.01
CA MET A 22 4.97 -16.90 51.09
C MET A 22 4.96 -16.20 49.73
N GLU A 23 5.13 -14.87 49.67
CA GLU A 23 5.25 -14.15 48.39
C GLU A 23 6.53 -14.50 47.63
N ARG A 24 7.66 -14.73 48.33
CA ARG A 24 8.90 -15.20 47.69
C ARG A 24 8.86 -16.66 47.22
N LYS A 25 7.91 -17.47 47.69
CA LYS A 25 7.71 -18.87 47.22
C LYS A 25 6.76 -18.98 46.02
N GLN A 26 5.89 -18.01 45.77
CA GLN A 26 5.09 -17.96 44.53
C GLN A 26 5.89 -17.53 43.29
N TRP A 27 7.04 -16.88 43.47
CA TRP A 27 7.96 -16.53 42.36
C TRP A 27 8.73 -17.74 41.78
N LYS A 28 8.62 -18.95 42.35
CA LYS A 28 9.33 -20.15 41.87
C LYS A 28 8.46 -21.18 41.13
N LYS A 29 7.23 -20.84 40.76
CA LYS A 29 6.33 -21.72 39.97
C LYS A 29 5.56 -21.01 38.85
N ALA A 30 6.08 -19.90 38.34
CA ALA A 30 5.71 -19.41 37.01
C ALA A 30 6.79 -19.88 36.03
N GLU A 31 6.42 -20.58 34.95
CA GLU A 31 7.33 -20.82 33.82
C GLU A 31 7.91 -19.46 33.41
N THR A 32 9.19 -19.22 33.70
CA THR A 32 9.85 -17.97 33.34
C THR A 32 9.83 -17.84 31.83
N ALA A 33 9.15 -16.82 31.32
CA ALA A 33 9.20 -16.47 29.90
C ALA A 33 10.67 -16.35 29.46
N PRO A 34 11.00 -16.76 28.22
CA PRO A 34 12.37 -16.64 27.70
C PRO A 34 12.85 -15.19 27.78
N LYS A 35 14.15 -14.96 28.02
CA LYS A 35 14.69 -13.59 28.20
C LYS A 35 14.64 -12.75 26.91
N ASP A 36 14.64 -13.39 25.75
CA ASP A 36 14.64 -12.76 24.42
C ASP A 36 13.84 -13.62 23.41
N LEU A 37 13.10 -12.96 22.51
CA LEU A 37 12.31 -13.61 21.47
C LEU A 37 13.20 -14.26 20.42
N MET A 38 14.29 -13.60 19.99
CA MET A 38 15.19 -14.15 18.98
C MET A 38 15.90 -15.41 19.49
N GLY A 39 16.36 -15.38 20.74
CA GLY A 39 16.91 -16.58 21.40
C GLY A 39 15.92 -17.75 21.44
N LEU A 40 14.62 -17.50 21.67
CA LEU A 40 13.58 -18.53 21.59
C LEU A 40 13.43 -19.07 20.16
N VAL A 41 13.37 -18.20 19.15
CA VAL A 41 13.24 -18.61 17.75
C VAL A 41 14.44 -19.47 17.31
N PHE A 42 15.66 -19.11 17.73
CA PHE A 42 16.86 -19.92 17.46
C PHE A 42 16.89 -21.27 18.19
N SER A 43 16.11 -21.42 19.26
CA SER A 43 16.01 -22.69 20.00
C SER A 43 15.09 -23.71 19.32
N TRP A 44 14.20 -23.30 18.42
CA TRP A 44 13.27 -24.22 17.76
C TRP A 44 13.98 -25.16 16.79
N SER A 45 13.77 -26.46 16.98
CA SER A 45 14.13 -27.45 15.97
C SER A 45 13.15 -27.42 14.80
N LEU A 46 13.51 -28.04 13.67
CA LEU A 46 12.57 -28.19 12.55
C LEU A 46 11.30 -28.96 12.95
N LYS A 47 11.43 -29.94 13.86
CA LYS A 47 10.29 -30.68 14.40
C LYS A 47 9.36 -29.78 15.20
N ASP A 48 9.92 -28.84 15.97
CA ASP A 48 9.14 -27.85 16.74
C ASP A 48 8.42 -26.89 15.79
N ILE A 49 9.12 -26.36 14.77
CA ILE A 49 8.53 -25.47 13.76
C ILE A 49 7.35 -26.16 13.07
N LEU A 50 7.49 -27.44 12.71
CA LEU A 50 6.43 -28.20 12.02
C LEU A 50 5.27 -28.64 12.91
N ASN A 51 5.41 -28.53 14.23
CA ASN A 51 4.36 -28.85 15.18
C ASN A 51 3.34 -27.70 15.29
N LYS A 52 2.23 -27.81 14.57
CA LYS A 52 1.09 -26.85 14.62
C LYS A 52 0.46 -26.65 16.01
N ASN A 53 0.74 -27.52 16.97
CA ASN A 53 0.17 -27.45 18.32
C ASN A 53 1.22 -27.12 19.39
N LEU A 54 2.42 -26.66 19.01
CA LEU A 54 3.54 -26.44 19.93
C LEU A 54 3.16 -25.58 21.16
N TYR A 55 2.41 -24.50 20.96
CA TYR A 55 1.97 -23.62 22.04
C TYR A 55 0.48 -23.69 22.38
N LYS A 56 -0.27 -24.67 21.85
CA LYS A 56 -1.72 -24.79 22.02
C LYS A 56 -2.17 -24.72 23.49
N ASN A 57 -1.42 -25.34 24.39
CA ASN A 57 -1.76 -25.40 25.82
C ASN A 57 -1.20 -24.21 26.63
N LYS A 58 -0.35 -23.37 26.03
CA LYS A 58 0.27 -22.20 26.68
C LYS A 58 -0.44 -20.91 26.34
N VAL A 59 -1.01 -20.81 25.14
CA VAL A 59 -1.81 -19.66 24.72
C VAL A 59 -3.14 -19.66 25.47
N LYS A 60 -3.36 -18.62 26.28
CA LYS A 60 -4.62 -18.38 27.00
C LYS A 60 -5.42 -17.31 26.28
N MET A 61 -6.74 -17.35 26.46
CA MET A 61 -7.63 -16.29 25.98
C MET A 61 -7.25 -14.95 26.62
N ILE A 62 -7.11 -13.91 25.81
CA ILE A 62 -6.76 -12.57 26.28
C ILE A 62 -8.02 -11.95 26.93
N PRO A 63 -7.96 -11.55 28.21
CA PRO A 63 -9.12 -11.05 28.94
C PRO A 63 -9.50 -9.63 28.50
N ASP A 64 -10.74 -9.23 28.79
CA ASP A 64 -11.25 -7.88 28.49
C ASP A 64 -10.76 -6.85 29.53
N THR A 65 -10.54 -7.31 30.75
CA THR A 65 -10.05 -6.53 31.90
C THR A 65 -8.80 -7.16 32.49
N PHE A 66 -7.90 -6.34 33.05
CA PHE A 66 -6.63 -6.81 33.62
C PHE A 66 -6.46 -6.31 35.05
N SER A 67 -5.95 -7.16 35.95
CA SER A 67 -5.71 -6.81 37.36
C SER A 67 -4.51 -5.88 37.60
N SER A 68 -3.55 -5.83 36.69
CA SER A 68 -2.36 -4.99 36.81
C SER A 68 -1.71 -4.72 35.45
N VAL A 69 -0.80 -3.75 35.40
CA VAL A 69 0.04 -3.48 34.22
C VAL A 69 0.88 -4.70 33.85
N SER A 70 1.40 -5.43 34.84
CA SER A 70 2.15 -6.67 34.59
C SER A 70 1.26 -7.75 33.97
N HIS A 71 0.04 -7.95 34.49
CA HIS A 71 -0.92 -8.88 33.91
C HIS A 71 -1.29 -8.51 32.47
N TYR A 72 -1.49 -7.22 32.19
CA TYR A 72 -1.72 -6.70 30.84
C TYR A 72 -0.59 -7.05 29.88
N LEU A 73 0.64 -6.66 30.19
CA LEU A 73 1.78 -6.87 29.29
C LEU A 73 2.10 -8.36 29.09
N THR A 74 2.02 -9.18 30.15
CA THR A 74 2.34 -10.61 30.07
C THR A 74 1.28 -11.44 29.33
N SER A 75 0.03 -10.98 29.26
CA SER A 75 -1.07 -11.69 28.58
C SER A 75 -0.83 -11.86 27.07
N PHE A 76 0.00 -11.00 26.46
CA PHE A 76 0.28 -11.04 25.02
C PHE A 76 1.52 -11.84 24.64
N ILE A 77 2.30 -12.32 25.62
CA ILE A 77 3.61 -12.98 25.37
C ILE A 77 3.46 -14.29 24.61
N TYR A 78 2.69 -15.26 25.12
CA TYR A 78 2.49 -16.54 24.43
C TYR A 78 1.73 -16.41 23.09
N PRO A 79 0.66 -15.60 22.99
CA PRO A 79 0.04 -15.32 21.69
C PRO A 79 1.03 -14.76 20.63
N LEU A 80 1.95 -13.88 21.03
CA LEU A 80 3.00 -13.34 20.14
C LEU A 80 4.00 -14.42 19.71
N ILE A 81 4.41 -15.28 20.64
CA ILE A 81 5.30 -16.41 20.36
C ILE A 81 4.64 -17.37 19.35
N GLU A 82 3.39 -17.76 19.60
CA GLU A 82 2.62 -18.65 18.72
C GLU A 82 2.37 -18.01 17.35
N GLU A 83 2.08 -16.71 17.29
CA GLU A 83 1.95 -16.01 16.01
C GLU A 83 3.28 -16.00 15.23
N THR A 84 4.40 -15.74 15.92
CA THR A 84 5.74 -15.80 15.33
C THR A 84 6.07 -17.21 14.82
N HIS A 85 5.69 -18.23 15.58
CA HIS A 85 5.85 -19.64 15.19
C HIS A 85 5.02 -19.97 13.95
N ALA A 86 3.75 -19.58 13.91
CA ALA A 86 2.87 -19.79 12.75
C ALA A 86 3.37 -19.05 11.51
N ASP A 87 3.93 -17.85 11.67
CA ASP A 87 4.61 -17.10 10.61
C ASP A 87 5.77 -17.89 10.01
N LEU A 88 6.65 -18.40 10.88
CA LEU A 88 7.81 -19.19 10.49
C LEU A 88 7.41 -20.53 9.85
N LEU A 89 6.44 -21.24 10.42
CA LEU A 89 5.88 -22.48 9.88
C LEU A 89 5.32 -22.27 8.47
N SER A 90 4.53 -21.21 8.28
CA SER A 90 3.99 -20.85 6.97
C SER A 90 5.10 -20.61 5.96
N SER A 91 6.18 -19.92 6.36
CA SER A 91 7.31 -19.69 5.47
C SER A 91 8.08 -20.97 5.15
N MET A 92 8.36 -21.80 6.16
CA MET A 92 9.06 -23.08 5.96
C MET A 92 8.30 -24.05 5.05
N THR A 93 6.97 -24.07 5.16
CA THR A 93 6.11 -24.87 4.27
C THR A 93 6.19 -24.40 2.81
N MET A 94 6.47 -23.12 2.59
CA MET A 94 6.58 -22.49 1.27
C MET A 94 8.03 -22.22 0.84
N VAL A 95 9.02 -22.85 1.48
CA VAL A 95 10.44 -22.52 1.29
C VAL A 95 10.92 -22.65 -0.17
N SER A 96 10.29 -23.52 -0.97
CA SER A 96 10.62 -23.70 -2.39
C SER A 96 10.31 -22.48 -3.26
N GLN A 97 9.41 -21.61 -2.79
CA GLN A 97 9.03 -20.35 -3.42
C GLN A 97 9.67 -19.15 -2.73
N ALA A 98 10.45 -19.37 -1.66
CA ALA A 98 11.02 -18.29 -0.89
C ALA A 98 12.11 -17.55 -1.68
N PRO A 99 12.17 -16.21 -1.59
CA PRO A 99 13.28 -15.44 -2.14
C PRO A 99 14.61 -15.93 -1.57
N LEU A 100 15.64 -16.06 -2.42
CA LEU A 100 16.97 -16.51 -2.01
C LEU A 100 18.08 -15.78 -2.77
N CYS A 101 19.26 -15.75 -2.18
CA CYS A 101 20.48 -15.24 -2.81
C CYS A 101 21.67 -16.18 -2.56
N GLU A 102 22.65 -16.15 -3.46
CA GLU A 102 23.87 -16.96 -3.37
C GLU A 102 24.92 -16.24 -2.51
N ILE A 103 25.57 -16.99 -1.62
CA ILE A 103 26.62 -16.49 -0.72
C ILE A 103 27.98 -16.80 -1.32
N LEU A 104 28.84 -15.78 -1.40
CA LEU A 104 30.20 -15.85 -1.93
C LEU A 104 31.23 -16.15 -0.84
N SER A 105 31.12 -15.50 0.32
CA SER A 105 32.02 -15.70 1.46
C SER A 105 31.31 -15.45 2.80
N VAL A 106 31.84 -16.07 3.85
CA VAL A 106 31.43 -15.86 5.24
C VAL A 106 32.69 -15.59 6.06
N GLU A 107 32.72 -14.48 6.77
CA GLU A 107 33.84 -14.02 7.60
C GLU A 107 33.34 -13.77 9.04
N THR A 108 34.14 -14.08 10.06
CA THR A 108 33.82 -13.67 11.43
C THR A 108 33.98 -12.16 11.59
N THR A 109 33.10 -11.54 12.36
CA THR A 109 33.26 -10.12 12.71
C THR A 109 34.16 -9.94 13.93
N LYS A 110 34.57 -8.69 14.22
CA LYS A 110 35.32 -8.37 15.44
C LYS A 110 34.56 -8.69 16.72
N ASP A 111 33.23 -8.62 16.67
CA ASP A 111 32.33 -8.86 17.80
C ASP A 111 31.99 -10.35 17.99
N TYR A 112 32.66 -11.26 17.28
CA TYR A 112 32.43 -12.70 17.37
C TYR A 112 32.95 -13.27 18.70
N GLU A 113 32.02 -13.69 19.58
CA GLU A 113 32.31 -14.23 20.92
C GLU A 113 31.50 -15.51 21.19
N PRO A 114 32.03 -16.70 20.86
CA PRO A 114 31.36 -17.97 21.16
C PRO A 114 31.28 -18.24 22.67
N PRO A 115 30.20 -18.86 23.17
CA PRO A 115 29.03 -19.33 22.44
C PRO A 115 27.91 -18.29 22.31
N THR A 116 28.09 -17.08 22.85
CA THR A 116 27.01 -16.11 23.09
C THR A 116 26.74 -15.15 21.95
N ASN A 117 27.74 -14.85 21.11
CA ASN A 117 27.63 -13.87 20.02
C ASN A 117 28.28 -14.40 18.73
N LEU A 118 27.49 -15.09 17.90
CA LEU A 118 27.95 -15.71 16.66
C LEU A 118 27.73 -14.78 15.44
N MET A 119 28.44 -13.65 15.44
CA MET A 119 28.31 -12.60 14.42
C MET A 119 29.23 -12.83 13.23
N TYR A 120 28.65 -12.91 12.04
CA TYR A 120 29.36 -13.12 10.78
C TYR A 120 29.05 -12.00 9.78
N LYS A 121 30.03 -11.67 8.94
CA LYS A 121 29.86 -10.86 7.73
C LYS A 121 29.72 -11.81 6.55
N ILE A 122 28.61 -11.68 5.83
CA ILE A 122 28.29 -12.49 4.65
C ILE A 122 28.37 -11.62 3.40
N THR A 123 29.09 -12.11 2.40
CA THR A 123 29.19 -11.51 1.06
C THR A 123 28.27 -12.26 0.10
N LEU A 124 27.47 -11.53 -0.66
CA LEU A 124 26.36 -12.02 -1.48
C LEU A 124 26.61 -11.71 -2.96
N LYS A 125 26.21 -12.63 -3.83
CA LYS A 125 26.30 -12.47 -5.27
C LYS A 125 25.19 -11.57 -5.80
N VAL A 126 25.56 -10.48 -6.45
CA VAL A 126 24.59 -9.57 -7.11
C VAL A 126 24.30 -10.09 -8.51
N ILE A 127 23.09 -10.59 -8.75
CA ILE A 127 22.66 -10.99 -10.09
C ILE A 127 22.07 -9.76 -10.79
N ARG A 128 22.71 -9.26 -11.86
CA ARG A 128 22.14 -8.21 -12.71
C ARG A 128 21.25 -8.87 -13.77
N ASN A 129 19.96 -8.55 -13.78
CA ASN A 129 19.02 -9.25 -14.64
C ASN A 129 18.86 -8.56 -16.01
N ASN A 130 19.13 -9.31 -17.08
CA ASN A 130 18.64 -9.05 -18.43
C ASN A 130 17.33 -9.86 -18.63
N GLY A 131 16.20 -9.33 -18.16
CA GLY A 131 14.89 -9.66 -18.74
C GLY A 131 14.08 -10.86 -18.25
N ASN A 132 14.36 -11.51 -17.11
CA ASN A 132 13.44 -12.52 -16.52
C ASN A 132 13.01 -12.18 -15.09
N ASP A 133 11.69 -12.07 -14.84
CA ASP A 133 10.99 -11.60 -13.63
C ASP A 133 11.18 -12.42 -12.32
N ALA A 134 12.33 -13.06 -12.09
CA ALA A 134 12.63 -13.60 -10.76
C ALA A 134 13.09 -12.46 -9.83
N GLU A 135 12.25 -12.08 -8.86
CA GLU A 135 12.59 -11.12 -7.81
C GLU A 135 13.88 -11.58 -7.09
N ILE A 136 14.96 -10.81 -7.23
CA ILE A 136 16.23 -11.06 -6.56
C ILE A 136 16.06 -10.69 -5.08
N TYR A 137 16.32 -11.65 -4.20
CA TYR A 137 16.26 -11.41 -2.76
C TYR A 137 17.42 -10.52 -2.31
N GLU A 138 17.11 -9.37 -1.72
CA GLU A 138 18.07 -8.47 -1.08
C GLU A 138 17.84 -8.54 0.44
N PRO A 139 18.71 -9.18 1.24
CA PRO A 139 18.48 -9.33 2.68
C PRO A 139 18.36 -7.97 3.38
N GLU A 140 17.35 -7.78 4.22
CA GLU A 140 17.11 -6.55 4.98
C GLU A 140 17.34 -6.78 6.49
N THR A 141 17.62 -5.70 7.24
CA THR A 141 17.77 -5.77 8.69
C THR A 141 16.51 -6.37 9.35
N GLY A 142 16.75 -7.35 10.21
CA GLY A 142 15.77 -8.15 10.93
C GLY A 142 15.19 -9.31 10.14
N ASP A 143 15.65 -9.57 8.91
CA ASP A 143 15.30 -10.79 8.19
C ASP A 143 15.88 -12.00 8.90
N LEU A 144 15.03 -12.99 9.16
CA LEU A 144 15.40 -14.33 9.53
C LEU A 144 15.62 -15.13 8.24
N ILE A 145 16.81 -15.71 8.11
CA ILE A 145 17.22 -16.46 6.92
C ILE A 145 17.63 -17.88 7.30
N ALA A 146 17.38 -18.82 6.39
CA ALA A 146 17.98 -20.15 6.43
C ALA A 146 19.23 -20.15 5.54
N LEU A 147 20.37 -20.46 6.14
CA LEU A 147 21.63 -20.72 5.44
C LEU A 147 21.69 -22.21 5.09
N THR A 148 21.89 -22.52 3.82
CA THR A 148 21.89 -23.90 3.29
C THR A 148 22.85 -24.03 2.11
N ASP A 149 23.40 -25.23 1.88
CA ASP A 149 24.27 -25.54 0.73
C ASP A 149 23.50 -26.08 -0.49
N VAL A 150 22.17 -26.11 -0.40
CA VAL A 150 21.29 -26.54 -1.50
C VAL A 150 20.19 -25.52 -1.70
N ARG A 151 19.81 -25.27 -2.96
CA ARG A 151 18.59 -24.52 -3.26
C ARG A 151 17.37 -25.37 -2.88
N PRO A 152 16.59 -25.01 -1.84
CA PRO A 152 15.49 -25.85 -1.38
C PRO A 152 14.39 -25.91 -2.43
N LYS A 153 13.99 -27.12 -2.81
CA LYS A 153 12.81 -27.40 -3.67
C LYS A 153 11.64 -27.93 -2.84
N CYS A 154 11.92 -28.44 -1.66
CA CYS A 154 10.95 -28.86 -0.67
C CYS A 154 11.53 -28.68 0.74
N ILE A 155 10.68 -28.78 1.76
CA ILE A 155 11.12 -28.65 3.15
C ILE A 155 12.11 -29.75 3.58
N SER A 156 11.99 -30.95 2.99
CA SER A 156 12.88 -32.08 3.27
C SER A 156 14.34 -31.80 2.87
N ASP A 157 14.58 -30.85 1.96
CA ASP A 157 15.92 -30.43 1.59
C ASP A 157 16.67 -29.76 2.74
N LEU A 158 15.95 -29.18 3.71
CA LEU A 158 16.53 -28.58 4.91
C LEU A 158 16.89 -29.61 5.99
N ASN A 159 16.35 -30.83 5.94
CA ASN A 159 16.49 -31.83 7.01
C ASN A 159 17.38 -33.02 6.62
N ARG A 160 18.44 -32.79 5.86
CA ARG A 160 19.31 -33.87 5.36
C ARG A 160 20.25 -34.37 6.48
N PRO A 161 20.43 -35.69 6.66
CA PRO A 161 21.18 -36.27 7.80
C PRO A 161 22.64 -35.83 7.97
N LYS A 162 23.26 -35.20 6.95
CA LYS A 162 24.66 -34.73 6.96
C LYS A 162 24.82 -33.23 6.65
N ILE A 163 23.71 -32.53 6.43
CA ILE A 163 23.67 -31.12 6.04
C ILE A 163 22.41 -30.52 6.68
N SER A 164 22.57 -29.89 7.84
CA SER A 164 21.51 -29.10 8.46
C SER A 164 21.57 -27.66 7.99
N TYR A 165 20.42 -27.07 7.69
CA TYR A 165 20.33 -25.61 7.57
C TYR A 165 20.65 -24.93 8.91
N ILE A 166 21.17 -23.71 8.83
CA ILE A 166 21.41 -22.85 10.00
C ILE A 166 20.49 -21.64 9.90
N VAL A 167 19.82 -21.30 11.00
CA VAL A 167 19.01 -20.08 11.05
C VAL A 167 19.90 -18.91 11.45
N ALA A 168 19.82 -17.80 10.73
CA ALA A 168 20.53 -16.58 11.07
C ALA A 168 19.59 -15.37 10.96
N SER A 169 19.87 -14.32 11.72
CA SER A 169 19.16 -13.04 11.66
C SER A 169 20.07 -11.97 11.07
N VAL A 170 19.62 -11.24 10.08
CA VAL A 170 20.33 -10.10 9.52
C VAL A 170 20.26 -8.95 10.52
N VAL A 171 21.42 -8.47 11.01
CA VAL A 171 21.50 -7.44 12.04
C VAL A 171 21.73 -6.06 11.42
N ALA A 172 22.61 -5.98 10.43
CA ALA A 172 22.96 -4.72 9.79
C ALA A 172 23.40 -4.92 8.34
N LYS A 173 23.26 -3.85 7.55
CA LYS A 173 23.93 -3.69 6.26
C LYS A 173 24.91 -2.52 6.36
N PRO A 174 26.11 -2.62 5.78
CA PRO A 174 27.00 -1.47 5.66
C PRO A 174 26.28 -0.34 4.92
N VAL A 175 26.30 0.85 5.50
CA VAL A 175 25.66 2.03 4.91
C VAL A 175 26.43 2.41 3.65
N ARG A 176 25.74 2.43 2.50
CA ARG A 176 26.30 2.89 1.22
C ARG A 176 25.84 4.30 0.91
N ASP A 177 26.70 5.06 0.26
CA ASP A 177 26.30 6.33 -0.36
C ASP A 177 25.39 6.01 -1.56
N PRO A 178 24.14 6.53 -1.62
CA PRO A 178 23.24 6.30 -2.75
C PRO A 178 23.79 6.75 -4.10
N ASP A 179 24.77 7.66 -4.09
CA ASP A 179 25.41 8.19 -5.30
C ASP A 179 26.61 7.33 -5.77
N GLU A 180 27.01 6.30 -5.01
CA GLU A 180 28.01 5.32 -5.44
C GLU A 180 27.40 4.28 -6.39
N PRO A 181 28.11 3.89 -7.47
CA PRO A 181 27.64 2.83 -8.36
C PRO A 181 27.42 1.54 -7.56
N PRO A 182 26.37 0.75 -7.88
CA PRO A 182 26.10 -0.48 -7.17
C PRO A 182 27.31 -1.42 -7.27
N PRO A 183 27.88 -1.88 -6.14
CA PRO A 183 29.06 -2.72 -6.15
C PRO A 183 28.78 -4.06 -6.83
N GLU A 184 29.85 -4.73 -7.24
CA GLU A 184 29.79 -6.07 -7.83
C GLU A 184 29.33 -7.13 -6.81
N GLU A 185 29.51 -6.85 -5.51
CA GLU A 185 29.15 -7.74 -4.40
C GLU A 185 28.33 -7.00 -3.31
N ASP A 186 27.31 -7.65 -2.74
CA ASP A 186 26.55 -7.11 -1.60
C ASP A 186 27.05 -7.73 -0.27
N THR A 187 26.96 -7.00 0.85
CA THR A 187 27.41 -7.53 2.15
C THR A 187 26.39 -7.23 3.24
N CYS A 188 26.26 -8.14 4.20
CA CYS A 188 25.44 -7.97 5.39
C CYS A 188 26.07 -8.62 6.62
N ILE A 189 25.72 -8.14 7.80
CA ILE A 189 26.12 -8.71 9.09
C ILE A 189 24.95 -9.53 9.61
N VAL A 190 25.22 -10.77 10.00
CA VAL A 190 24.22 -11.70 10.52
C VAL A 190 24.64 -12.25 11.89
N LEU A 191 23.64 -12.49 12.74
CA LEU A 191 23.76 -13.27 13.96
C LEU A 191 23.25 -14.68 13.70
N SER A 192 24.10 -15.68 13.85
CA SER A 192 23.77 -17.08 13.59
C SER A 192 23.27 -17.82 14.84
N SER A 193 22.35 -18.78 14.67
CA SER A 193 21.88 -19.64 15.76
C SER A 193 22.95 -20.63 16.24
N LYS A 194 23.88 -21.02 15.35
CA LYS A 194 24.94 -22.00 15.58
C LYS A 194 26.20 -21.62 14.79
N PRO A 195 27.40 -22.09 15.17
CA PRO A 195 28.62 -21.80 14.41
C PRO A 195 28.48 -22.24 12.95
N ILE A 196 28.93 -21.39 12.02
CA ILE A 196 28.93 -21.69 10.59
C ILE A 196 30.27 -22.38 10.27
N GLU A 197 30.24 -23.68 9.99
CA GLU A 197 31.41 -24.42 9.53
C GLU A 197 31.68 -24.05 8.06
N PHE A 198 32.71 -23.23 7.82
CA PHE A 198 33.13 -22.81 6.49
C PHE A 198 34.55 -23.28 6.21
N GLU A 199 34.71 -24.32 5.36
CA GLU A 199 36.01 -24.76 4.87
C GLU A 199 36.55 -23.77 3.83
N GLN A 200 37.56 -22.96 4.19
CA GLN A 200 38.43 -22.31 3.21
C GLN A 200 39.42 -23.34 2.66
N ASN A 201 38.97 -24.26 1.81
CA ASN A 201 39.88 -25.14 1.09
C ASN A 201 40.62 -24.32 0.01
N MET A 202 41.78 -23.75 0.35
CA MET A 202 42.73 -23.19 -0.61
C MET A 202 43.59 -24.27 -1.29
N GLU A 203 43.53 -25.52 -0.83
CA GLU A 203 44.31 -26.62 -1.39
C GLU A 203 43.40 -27.83 -1.66
N THR A 204 42.90 -27.92 -2.89
CA THR A 204 42.47 -29.12 -3.65
C THR A 204 41.34 -28.76 -4.61
N ASN A 205 41.41 -29.27 -5.86
CA ASN A 205 40.48 -29.05 -6.99
C ASN A 205 39.01 -29.52 -6.77
N LYS A 206 38.45 -29.43 -5.56
CA LYS A 206 37.04 -29.70 -5.28
C LYS A 206 36.21 -28.43 -5.52
N LYS A 207 35.17 -28.53 -6.37
CA LYS A 207 34.18 -27.46 -6.62
C LYS A 207 33.71 -26.85 -5.28
N ARG A 208 33.82 -25.53 -5.12
CA ARG A 208 33.23 -24.76 -4.01
C ARG A 208 31.76 -25.19 -3.82
N LYS A 209 31.37 -25.57 -2.61
CA LYS A 209 29.95 -25.76 -2.27
C LYS A 209 29.27 -24.39 -2.31
N THR A 210 28.29 -24.23 -3.18
CA THR A 210 27.50 -23.00 -3.28
C THR A 210 26.56 -22.90 -2.07
N LEU A 211 26.65 -21.82 -1.32
CA LEU A 211 25.76 -21.54 -0.19
C LEU A 211 24.65 -20.58 -0.62
N PHE A 212 23.48 -20.71 0.02
CA PHE A 212 22.31 -19.89 -0.22
C PHE A 212 21.78 -19.32 1.10
N ALA A 213 21.39 -18.04 1.08
CA ALA A 213 20.57 -17.42 2.10
C ALA A 213 19.12 -17.37 1.59
N VAL A 214 18.22 -18.08 2.28
CA VAL A 214 16.80 -18.17 1.95
C VAL A 214 16.00 -17.36 2.95
N PHE A 215 15.18 -16.43 2.48
CA PHE A 215 14.30 -15.63 3.34
C PHE A 215 13.26 -16.51 4.05
N LEU A 216 13.04 -16.26 5.33
CA LEU A 216 11.96 -16.88 6.09
C LEU A 216 10.91 -15.84 6.50
N ILE A 217 11.24 -14.98 7.47
CA ILE A 217 10.34 -13.95 8.00
C ILE A 217 11.15 -12.72 8.39
N ASN A 218 10.51 -11.55 8.56
CA ASN A 218 11.15 -10.38 9.15
C ASN A 218 10.70 -10.19 10.59
N MET A 219 11.65 -10.18 11.53
CA MET A 219 11.42 -10.19 12.97
C MET A 219 11.31 -8.79 13.60
N ILE A 220 11.47 -7.71 12.83
CA ILE A 220 11.54 -6.34 13.39
C ILE A 220 10.30 -5.98 14.20
N THR A 221 9.11 -6.23 13.67
CA THR A 221 7.87 -5.87 14.37
C THR A 221 7.69 -6.72 15.63
N ASN A 222 7.88 -8.03 15.55
CA ASN A 222 7.71 -8.94 16.69
C ASN A 222 8.72 -8.63 17.80
N ASN A 223 9.98 -8.33 17.46
CA ASN A 223 11.00 -7.93 18.44
C ASN A 223 10.66 -6.59 19.12
N ARG A 224 10.06 -5.63 18.39
CA ARG A 224 9.63 -4.37 18.98
C ARG A 224 8.41 -4.51 19.89
N ILE A 225 7.45 -5.36 19.50
CA ILE A 225 6.33 -5.72 20.39
C ILE A 225 6.91 -6.37 21.65
N TRP A 226 7.78 -7.38 21.49
CA TRP A 226 8.43 -8.06 22.60
C TRP A 226 9.14 -7.09 23.54
N ALA A 227 9.93 -6.17 23.00
CA ALA A 227 10.60 -5.13 23.77
C ALA A 227 9.59 -4.26 24.54
N ALA A 228 8.49 -3.83 23.90
CA ALA A 228 7.45 -3.02 24.52
C ALA A 228 6.67 -3.76 25.63
N LEU A 229 6.52 -5.08 25.53
CA LEU A 229 5.89 -5.92 26.55
C LEU A 229 6.82 -6.22 27.74
N ASN A 230 8.15 -6.17 27.54
CA ASN A 230 9.16 -6.51 28.55
C ASN A 230 9.96 -5.29 29.04
N ILE A 231 9.42 -4.07 28.93
CA ILE A 231 10.10 -2.88 29.46
C ILE A 231 10.24 -3.01 30.98
N GLY A 232 11.46 -2.81 31.48
CA GLY A 232 11.76 -2.86 32.90
C GLY A 232 10.85 -1.92 33.70
N PRO A 233 10.60 -2.22 34.99
CA PRO A 233 9.60 -1.51 35.80
C PRO A 233 9.81 0.01 35.84
N ASP A 234 11.02 0.53 35.66
CA ASP A 234 11.30 1.97 35.81
C ASP A 234 11.46 2.75 34.49
N LEU A 235 11.39 2.07 33.34
CA LEU A 235 11.64 2.70 32.02
C LEU A 235 10.37 2.97 31.19
N GLY A 236 9.27 2.30 31.50
CA GLY A 236 8.04 2.36 30.70
C GLY A 236 7.07 3.45 31.14
N ASN A 237 6.28 3.98 30.20
CA ASN A 237 5.22 4.93 30.52
C ASN A 237 4.00 4.23 31.15
N LYS A 238 4.08 4.02 32.46
CA LYS A 238 3.01 3.38 33.25
C LYS A 238 1.73 4.22 33.33
N SER A 239 1.85 5.55 33.24
CA SER A 239 0.75 6.47 33.55
C SER A 239 -0.39 6.38 32.53
N ILE A 240 -0.07 6.25 31.23
CA ILE A 240 -1.08 6.05 30.18
C ILE A 240 -1.57 4.60 30.13
N ILE A 241 -0.69 3.62 30.38
CA ILE A 241 -1.08 2.21 30.42
C ILE A 241 -2.03 1.93 31.58
N GLN A 242 -1.87 2.59 32.74
CA GLN A 242 -2.84 2.49 33.83
C GLN A 242 -4.23 2.98 33.40
N LYS A 243 -4.32 4.05 32.59
CA LYS A 243 -5.59 4.50 32.00
C LYS A 243 -6.19 3.50 31.02
N VAL A 244 -5.37 2.78 30.26
CA VAL A 244 -5.79 1.68 29.36
C VAL A 244 -6.50 0.54 30.11
N LEU A 245 -6.21 0.36 31.41
CA LEU A 245 -6.81 -0.72 32.23
C LEU A 245 -8.14 -0.33 32.89
N GLN A 246 -8.45 0.97 33.01
CA GLN A 246 -9.62 1.44 33.74
C GLN A 246 -10.92 1.23 32.94
N PRO A 247 -12.03 0.79 33.57
CA PRO A 247 -13.36 0.79 32.96
C PRO A 247 -13.95 2.21 32.88
N ASP A 248 -14.96 2.42 32.04
CA ASP A 248 -15.51 3.75 31.69
C ASP A 248 -15.98 4.58 32.89
N SER A 249 -16.51 3.95 33.96
CA SER A 249 -17.01 4.62 35.17
C SER A 249 -15.94 5.44 35.93
N LEU A 250 -14.67 5.33 35.57
CA LEU A 250 -13.54 6.09 36.14
C LEU A 250 -12.66 6.78 35.07
N ALA A 251 -12.92 6.55 33.78
CA ALA A 251 -12.03 6.90 32.68
C ALA A 251 -12.59 7.96 31.72
N GLY A 252 -13.91 8.14 31.67
CA GLY A 252 -14.59 8.99 30.68
C GLY A 252 -15.06 10.37 31.16
N GLU A 253 -14.87 10.72 32.43
CA GLU A 253 -15.30 12.03 32.95
C GLU A 253 -14.42 13.16 32.45
N GLU A 254 -15.05 14.24 31.96
CA GLU A 254 -14.35 15.50 31.71
C GLU A 254 -13.77 15.99 33.04
N CYS A 255 -12.55 16.52 32.99
CA CYS A 255 -11.86 16.96 34.19
C CYS A 255 -12.70 18.04 34.87
N ALA A 256 -13.30 17.71 36.02
CA ALA A 256 -14.19 18.62 36.76
C ALA A 256 -13.53 19.97 37.10
N LEU A 257 -12.19 19.99 37.23
CA LEU A 257 -11.39 21.18 37.48
C LEU A 257 -11.16 22.06 36.23
N CYS A 258 -11.42 21.54 35.03
CA CYS A 258 -11.25 22.26 33.76
C CYS A 258 -12.57 22.83 33.19
N ILE A 259 -13.73 22.40 33.71
CA ILE A 259 -15.07 22.77 33.19
C ILE A 259 -15.32 24.29 33.27
N SER A 260 -14.61 25.03 34.12
CA SER A 260 -14.78 26.48 34.28
C SER A 260 -14.02 27.37 33.29
N ASP A 261 -12.98 26.87 32.60
CA ASP A 261 -12.00 27.75 31.89
C ASP A 261 -11.69 27.38 30.41
N SER A 262 -12.13 26.24 29.88
CA SER A 262 -11.39 25.60 28.75
C SER A 262 -12.06 25.52 27.37
N VAL A 263 -13.01 26.38 26.99
CA VAL A 263 -13.61 26.30 25.62
C VAL A 263 -13.46 27.58 24.78
N SER A 264 -13.10 28.73 25.36
CA SER A 264 -13.23 30.01 24.64
C SER A 264 -12.13 30.35 23.62
N ASN A 265 -10.92 29.79 23.74
CA ASN A 265 -9.77 30.27 22.94
C ASN A 265 -9.39 29.38 21.73
N SER A 266 -9.85 28.12 21.66
CA SER A 266 -9.47 27.18 20.60
C SER A 266 -10.52 27.03 19.48
N GLU A 267 -11.76 27.42 19.77
CA GLU A 267 -12.90 27.38 18.83
C GLU A 267 -12.69 28.21 17.55
N PRO A 268 -12.12 29.43 17.58
CA PRO A 268 -11.90 30.22 16.36
C PRO A 268 -10.98 29.51 15.36
N MET A 269 -9.96 28.81 15.85
CA MET A 269 -8.99 28.11 15.00
C MET A 269 -9.64 26.92 14.29
N VAL A 270 -10.48 26.16 14.99
CA VAL A 270 -11.19 25.00 14.42
C VAL A 270 -12.33 25.45 13.50
N SER A 271 -12.97 26.58 13.79
CA SER A 271 -14.08 27.14 12.99
C SER A 271 -13.67 27.53 11.57
N SER A 272 -12.38 27.84 11.35
CA SER A 272 -11.85 28.16 10.01
C SER A 272 -11.87 26.97 9.04
N PHE A 273 -12.00 25.75 9.56
CA PHE A 273 -12.09 24.53 8.75
C PHE A 273 -13.55 24.17 8.49
N ASP A 274 -13.81 23.73 7.26
CA ASP A 274 -15.11 23.18 6.83
C ASP A 274 -15.34 21.78 7.44
N LEU A 275 -15.56 21.73 8.75
CA LEU A 275 -15.90 20.52 9.52
C LEU A 275 -17.39 20.55 9.90
N ASN A 276 -18.02 19.37 9.92
CA ASN A 276 -19.34 19.23 10.51
C ASN A 276 -19.28 19.20 12.05
N ASP A 277 -20.42 19.29 12.72
CA ASP A 277 -20.50 19.40 14.18
C ASP A 277 -19.88 18.20 14.91
N SER A 278 -20.09 16.98 14.40
CA SER A 278 -19.49 15.77 15.00
C SER A 278 -17.95 15.77 14.92
N GLN A 279 -17.41 16.24 13.79
CA GLN A 279 -15.96 16.38 13.59
C GLN A 279 -15.39 17.50 14.47
N LYS A 280 -16.08 18.65 14.56
CA LYS A 280 -15.69 19.78 15.42
C LYS A 280 -15.66 19.36 16.90
N ALA A 281 -16.74 18.72 17.37
CA ALA A 281 -16.83 18.25 18.75
C ALA A 281 -15.71 17.25 19.09
N ALA A 282 -15.37 16.34 18.16
CA ALA A 282 -14.26 15.41 18.34
C ALA A 282 -12.91 16.14 18.45
N VAL A 283 -12.64 17.11 17.55
CA VAL A 283 -11.39 17.89 17.57
C VAL A 283 -11.28 18.73 18.84
N LEU A 284 -12.34 19.43 19.24
CA LEU A 284 -12.35 20.27 20.44
C LEU A 284 -12.16 19.45 21.72
N SER A 285 -12.82 18.30 21.84
CA SER A 285 -12.61 17.36 22.96
C SER A 285 -11.16 16.89 23.06
N CYS A 286 -10.51 16.63 21.93
CA CYS A 286 -9.10 16.27 21.88
C CYS A 286 -8.15 17.42 22.25
N ILE A 287 -8.47 18.66 21.85
CA ILE A 287 -7.71 19.86 22.23
C ILE A 287 -7.84 20.11 23.74
N ALA A 288 -9.06 20.04 24.28
CA ALA A 288 -9.30 20.17 25.72
C ALA A 288 -8.54 19.11 26.52
N ALA A 289 -8.47 17.88 26.01
CA ALA A 289 -7.67 16.82 26.63
C ALA A 289 -6.18 17.21 26.73
N ARG A 290 -5.61 17.82 25.67
CA ARG A 290 -4.22 18.30 25.67
C ARG A 290 -3.98 19.42 26.69
N GLU A 291 -4.95 20.30 26.88
CA GLU A 291 -4.86 21.44 27.81
C GLU A 291 -5.05 21.02 29.27
N CYS A 292 -5.62 19.84 29.51
CA CYS A 292 -5.73 19.29 30.86
C CYS A 292 -4.35 18.84 31.38
N HIS A 293 -3.90 19.44 32.48
CA HIS A 293 -2.70 19.00 33.19
C HIS A 293 -3.00 18.15 34.45
N HIS A 294 -4.27 17.98 34.79
CA HIS A 294 -4.71 17.29 36.01
C HIS A 294 -4.83 15.77 35.83
N GLN A 295 -5.16 15.30 34.63
CA GLN A 295 -5.47 13.89 34.38
C GLN A 295 -4.95 13.43 33.02
N ASN A 296 -4.44 12.20 32.96
CA ASN A 296 -4.17 11.49 31.71
C ASN A 296 -5.48 11.01 31.09
N SER A 297 -5.55 10.96 29.76
CA SER A 297 -6.78 10.62 29.05
C SER A 297 -6.53 9.77 27.81
N ILE A 298 -7.49 8.89 27.51
CA ILE A 298 -7.59 8.19 26.23
C ILE A 298 -8.89 8.65 25.58
N LYS A 299 -8.80 9.20 24.37
CA LYS A 299 -9.96 9.64 23.58
C LYS A 299 -10.12 8.72 22.38
N GLN A 300 -11.34 8.33 22.06
CA GLN A 300 -11.66 7.54 20.88
C GLN A 300 -12.47 8.37 19.89
N ILE A 301 -12.04 8.40 18.63
CA ILE A 301 -12.81 8.92 17.51
C ILE A 301 -13.20 7.73 16.64
N TRP A 302 -14.50 7.46 16.59
CA TRP A 302 -15.07 6.41 15.77
C TRP A 302 -15.52 6.99 14.44
N GLY A 303 -14.83 6.60 13.37
CA GLY A 303 -15.12 7.11 12.04
C GLY A 303 -15.47 6.01 11.07
N PRO A 304 -16.75 5.77 10.79
CA PRO A 304 -17.19 4.87 9.72
C PRO A 304 -16.67 5.28 8.32
N PRO A 305 -16.82 4.44 7.28
CA PRO A 305 -16.39 4.75 5.92
C PRO A 305 -16.97 6.06 5.38
N GLY A 306 -16.13 6.88 4.74
CA GLY A 306 -16.57 8.12 4.12
C GLY A 306 -16.87 9.28 5.07
N THR A 307 -16.69 9.12 6.39
CA THR A 307 -17.05 10.15 7.40
C THR A 307 -16.00 11.25 7.60
N GLY A 308 -14.94 11.26 6.78
CA GLY A 308 -13.89 12.27 6.85
C GLY A 308 -12.88 12.07 7.98
N LYS A 309 -12.65 10.83 8.45
CA LYS A 309 -11.59 10.49 9.43
C LYS A 309 -10.28 11.24 9.20
N THR A 310 -9.68 11.06 8.02
CA THR A 310 -8.38 11.67 7.69
C THR A 310 -8.46 13.21 7.64
N LYS A 311 -9.61 13.81 7.27
CA LYS A 311 -9.81 15.27 7.33
C LYS A 311 -9.82 15.75 8.78
N THR A 312 -10.52 15.02 9.64
CA THR A 312 -10.62 15.28 11.09
C THR A 312 -9.24 15.16 11.75
N VAL A 313 -8.50 14.08 11.48
CA VAL A 313 -7.14 13.85 11.99
C VAL A 313 -6.18 14.94 11.51
N ALA A 314 -6.18 15.28 10.21
CA ALA A 314 -5.32 16.34 9.69
C ALA A 314 -5.62 17.71 10.34
N THR A 315 -6.88 18.02 10.59
CA THR A 315 -7.29 19.28 11.25
C THR A 315 -6.89 19.30 12.73
N LEU A 316 -7.09 18.18 13.44
CA LEU A 316 -6.59 18.00 14.80
C LEU A 316 -5.07 18.19 14.87
N LEU A 317 -4.31 17.57 13.96
CA LEU A 317 -2.86 17.69 13.93
C LEU A 317 -2.39 19.10 13.56
N PHE A 318 -3.11 19.78 12.66
CA PHE A 318 -2.86 21.18 12.38
C PHE A 318 -3.10 22.05 13.63
N ALA A 319 -4.13 21.73 14.40
CA ALA A 319 -4.38 22.41 15.66
C ALA A 319 -3.24 22.21 16.66
N LEU A 320 -2.84 20.96 16.90
CA LEU A 320 -1.71 20.62 17.76
C LEU A 320 -0.39 21.25 17.28
N TYR A 321 -0.19 21.36 15.96
CA TYR A 321 0.94 22.06 15.34
C TYR A 321 0.97 23.55 15.70
N ARG A 322 -0.17 24.25 15.63
CA ARG A 322 -0.28 25.66 16.01
C ARG A 322 -0.05 25.87 17.50
N MET A 323 -0.49 24.93 18.33
CA MET A 323 -0.28 24.91 19.79
C MET A 323 1.15 24.50 20.19
N LYS A 324 2.03 24.17 19.23
CA LYS A 324 3.39 23.64 19.47
C LYS A 324 3.41 22.40 20.37
N CYS A 325 2.35 21.60 20.34
CA CYS A 325 2.26 20.37 21.11
C CYS A 325 3.08 19.26 20.44
N ARG A 326 4.08 18.75 21.15
CA ARG A 326 4.95 17.70 20.62
C ARG A 326 4.21 16.37 20.57
N THR A 327 3.89 15.93 19.37
CA THR A 327 2.95 14.83 19.10
C THR A 327 3.58 13.76 18.24
N VAL A 328 3.39 12.49 18.60
CA VAL A 328 3.65 11.36 17.71
C VAL A 328 2.33 10.92 17.10
N THR A 329 2.31 10.86 15.77
CA THR A 329 1.21 10.29 15.00
C THR A 329 1.68 8.99 14.37
N CYS A 330 0.97 7.91 14.64
CA CYS A 330 1.26 6.63 14.03
C CYS A 330 0.03 5.94 13.44
N ALA A 331 0.28 4.97 12.57
CA ALA A 331 -0.74 4.14 11.95
C ALA A 331 -0.19 2.72 11.70
N PRO A 332 -1.05 1.70 11.47
CA PRO A 332 -0.62 0.34 11.15
C PRO A 332 0.15 0.24 9.83
N THR A 333 -0.23 1.02 8.81
CA THR A 333 0.31 0.90 7.45
C THR A 333 1.03 2.17 7.00
N ASN A 334 2.04 2.02 6.13
CA ASN A 334 2.73 3.15 5.53
C ASN A 334 1.79 4.10 4.77
N ILE A 335 0.80 3.55 4.06
CA ILE A 335 -0.17 4.33 3.27
C ILE A 335 -0.99 5.25 4.18
N ALA A 336 -1.47 4.75 5.32
CA ALA A 336 -2.22 5.57 6.28
C ALA A 336 -1.37 6.73 6.82
N VAL A 337 -0.10 6.45 7.20
CA VAL A 337 0.84 7.49 7.65
C VAL A 337 1.06 8.56 6.57
N LEU A 338 1.33 8.14 5.32
CA LEU A 338 1.56 9.06 4.20
C LEU A 338 0.32 9.93 3.93
N THR A 339 -0.87 9.33 3.91
CA THR A 339 -2.12 10.02 3.61
C THR A 339 -2.41 11.13 4.63
N VAL A 340 -2.23 10.85 5.93
CA VAL A 340 -2.42 11.86 6.99
C VAL A 340 -1.33 12.94 6.89
N THR A 341 -0.08 12.55 6.66
CA THR A 341 1.05 13.49 6.55
C THR A 341 0.86 14.45 5.38
N GLU A 342 0.46 13.95 4.21
CA GLU A 342 0.22 14.73 2.99
C GLU A 342 -0.88 15.77 3.19
N ARG A 343 -2.00 15.37 3.81
CA ARG A 343 -3.09 16.31 4.12
C ARG A 343 -2.64 17.41 5.08
N LEU A 344 -1.90 17.06 6.14
CA LEU A 344 -1.39 18.05 7.08
C LEU A 344 -0.40 19.02 6.41
N VAL A 345 0.55 18.49 5.62
CA VAL A 345 1.54 19.31 4.90
C VAL A 345 0.83 20.27 3.94
N GLY A 346 -0.25 19.84 3.28
CA GLY A 346 -1.14 20.71 2.51
C GLY A 346 -1.66 21.88 3.34
N LEU A 347 -2.31 21.61 4.48
CA LEU A 347 -2.84 22.64 5.38
C LEU A 347 -1.76 23.63 5.88
N VAL A 348 -0.55 23.13 6.18
CA VAL A 348 0.58 23.97 6.62
C VAL A 348 1.12 24.84 5.48
N ARG A 349 1.15 24.34 4.25
CA ARG A 349 1.54 25.13 3.07
C ARG A 349 0.49 26.19 2.74
N ASP A 350 -0.79 25.84 2.78
CA ASP A 350 -1.90 26.73 2.44
C ASP A 350 -2.06 27.88 3.46
N SER A 351 -1.72 27.63 4.73
CA SER A 351 -1.81 28.63 5.80
C SER A 351 -0.58 29.54 5.94
N ASN A 352 0.50 29.31 5.17
CA ASN A 352 1.77 29.99 5.39
C ASN A 352 2.14 30.95 4.26
N GLU A 353 2.20 32.24 4.59
CA GLU A 353 2.62 33.32 3.68
C GLU A 353 4.11 33.22 3.27
N TYR A 354 4.93 32.52 4.05
CA TYR A 354 6.37 32.41 3.84
C TYR A 354 6.79 31.11 3.13
N GLY A 355 5.91 30.49 2.35
CA GLY A 355 6.22 29.29 1.57
C GLY A 355 6.51 28.08 2.46
N THR A 356 7.71 27.48 2.35
CA THR A 356 8.08 26.23 3.05
C THR A 356 8.44 26.39 4.54
N TYR A 357 8.34 27.59 5.11
CA TYR A 357 8.60 27.81 6.53
C TYR A 357 7.63 26.96 7.39
N GLY A 358 8.07 26.47 8.54
CA GLY A 358 7.24 25.60 9.38
C GLY A 358 7.29 24.11 9.05
N LEU A 359 7.70 23.70 7.85
CA LEU A 359 7.84 22.27 7.49
C LEU A 359 8.92 21.54 8.32
N GLY A 360 9.89 22.28 8.88
CA GLY A 360 10.91 21.72 9.78
C GLY A 360 10.34 21.17 11.09
N ASP A 361 9.15 21.61 11.50
CA ASP A 361 8.46 21.09 12.68
C ASP A 361 7.81 19.71 12.43
N ILE A 362 7.58 19.35 11.17
CA ILE A 362 6.96 18.08 10.75
C ILE A 362 8.07 17.12 10.33
N LEU A 363 8.04 15.89 10.83
CA LEU A 363 9.04 14.88 10.49
C LEU A 363 8.40 13.52 10.24
N LEU A 364 8.51 13.04 9.01
CA LEU A 364 8.10 11.71 8.57
C LEU A 364 9.31 10.78 8.52
N PHE A 365 9.21 9.59 9.12
CA PHE A 365 10.29 8.61 9.06
C PHE A 365 9.80 7.17 8.94
N GLY A 366 10.58 6.35 8.23
CA GLY A 366 10.26 4.97 7.90
C GLY A 366 11.23 4.42 6.85
N ASN A 367 10.94 3.25 6.29
CA ASN A 367 11.73 2.71 5.17
C ASN A 367 11.25 3.35 3.86
N GLY A 368 12.09 4.18 3.22
CA GLY A 368 11.73 4.92 2.02
C GLY A 368 11.28 4.05 0.84
N LYS A 369 11.91 2.88 0.63
CA LYS A 369 11.54 1.90 -0.42
C LYS A 369 10.12 1.37 -0.16
N ARG A 370 9.84 0.90 1.06
CA ARG A 370 8.52 0.35 1.45
C ARG A 370 7.42 1.40 1.50
N MET A 371 7.78 2.66 1.74
CA MET A 371 6.85 3.80 1.70
C MET A 371 6.66 4.34 0.28
N LYS A 372 7.47 3.92 -0.70
CA LYS A 372 7.48 4.47 -2.06
C LYS A 372 7.55 6.01 -2.06
N ILE A 373 8.42 6.56 -1.21
CA ILE A 373 8.47 8.02 -0.98
C ILE A 373 8.80 8.81 -2.25
N ASP A 374 9.43 8.18 -3.24
CA ASP A 374 9.73 8.79 -4.54
C ASP A 374 8.46 9.14 -5.34
N ASP A 375 7.35 8.43 -5.12
CA ASP A 375 6.05 8.72 -5.72
C ASP A 375 5.38 9.96 -5.06
N HIS A 376 5.84 10.37 -3.88
CA HIS A 376 5.28 11.45 -3.06
C HIS A 376 6.25 12.63 -2.92
N ARG A 377 6.53 13.34 -4.03
CA ARG A 377 7.46 14.48 -4.06
C ARG A 377 7.13 15.58 -3.05
N ASP A 378 5.85 15.79 -2.74
CA ASP A 378 5.42 16.79 -1.76
C ASP A 378 5.84 16.49 -0.32
N LEU A 379 6.16 15.22 -0.02
CA LEU A 379 6.59 14.78 1.29
C LEU A 379 8.12 14.74 1.46
N HIS A 380 8.90 15.02 0.41
CA HIS A 380 10.36 14.96 0.48
C HIS A 380 10.91 15.90 1.56
N ASP A 381 10.39 17.13 1.66
CA ASP A 381 10.88 18.13 2.63
C ASP A 381 10.67 17.74 4.10
N VAL A 382 9.69 16.86 4.36
CA VAL A 382 9.37 16.35 5.70
C VAL A 382 9.94 14.96 5.96
N PHE A 383 10.48 14.28 4.95
CA PHE A 383 11.05 12.95 5.11
C PHE A 383 12.46 13.00 5.74
N LEU A 384 12.66 12.24 6.81
CA LEU A 384 13.86 12.29 7.67
C LEU A 384 15.16 12.06 6.89
N ASP A 385 15.24 11.00 6.09
CA ASP A 385 16.51 10.66 5.43
C ASP A 385 16.87 11.69 4.34
N PHE A 386 15.88 12.30 3.68
CA PHE A 386 16.11 13.42 2.76
C PHE A 386 16.57 14.68 3.50
N ARG A 387 15.90 15.01 4.62
CA ARG A 387 16.26 16.11 5.49
C ARG A 387 17.69 16.00 6.01
N VAL A 388 18.10 14.81 6.47
CA VAL A 388 19.45 14.55 6.98
C VAL A 388 20.50 14.82 5.91
N LYS A 389 20.29 14.37 4.67
CA LYS A 389 21.21 14.64 3.55
C LYS A 389 21.39 16.14 3.28
N ILE A 390 20.30 16.89 3.29
CA ILE A 390 20.34 18.35 3.08
C ILE A 390 21.04 19.05 4.24
N LEU A 391 20.70 18.68 5.47
CA LEU A 391 21.29 19.29 6.66
C LEU A 391 22.78 18.92 6.82
N ALA A 392 23.23 17.75 6.37
CA ALA A 392 24.66 17.40 6.37
C ALA A 392 25.49 18.39 5.54
N ASN A 393 24.96 18.83 4.39
CA ASN A 393 25.59 19.88 3.60
C ASN A 393 25.55 21.25 4.30
N CYS A 394 24.43 21.58 4.96
CA CYS A 394 24.29 22.84 5.70
C CYS A 394 25.12 22.89 6.99
N PHE A 395 25.39 21.76 7.63
CA PHE A 395 26.13 21.64 8.89
C PHE A 395 27.62 21.31 8.68
N SER A 396 28.06 21.22 7.42
CA SER A 396 29.46 20.96 7.07
C SER A 396 30.40 21.99 7.72
N PRO A 397 31.42 21.55 8.49
CA PRO A 397 32.35 22.46 9.15
C PRO A 397 33.18 23.35 8.21
N ARG A 398 33.38 22.91 6.97
CA ARG A 398 34.27 23.60 6.00
C ARG A 398 33.53 24.35 4.89
N SER A 399 32.23 24.14 4.75
CA SER A 399 31.46 24.70 3.62
C SER A 399 30.00 24.97 3.95
N GLY A 400 29.54 24.60 5.15
CA GLY A 400 28.16 24.77 5.58
C GLY A 400 27.85 26.20 6.01
N TRP A 401 26.72 26.34 6.71
CA TRP A 401 26.15 27.59 7.18
C TRP A 401 27.11 28.40 8.03
N LYS A 402 27.61 27.84 9.15
CA LYS A 402 28.50 28.55 10.08
C LYS A 402 29.75 29.09 9.36
N HIS A 403 30.41 28.24 8.58
CA HIS A 403 31.61 28.63 7.83
C HIS A 403 31.32 29.69 6.76
N SER A 404 30.27 29.50 5.96
CA SER A 404 29.93 30.41 4.85
C SER A 404 29.45 31.76 5.35
N LEU A 405 28.71 31.77 6.47
CA LEU A 405 28.24 32.99 7.09
C LEU A 405 29.41 33.81 7.64
N GLU A 406 30.29 33.19 8.42
CA GLU A 406 31.49 33.86 8.95
C GLU A 406 32.41 34.34 7.83
N SER A 407 32.64 33.49 6.82
CA SER A 407 33.49 33.85 5.68
C SER A 407 32.92 35.02 4.87
N MET A 408 31.60 35.13 4.73
CA MET A 408 30.97 36.28 4.06
C MET A 408 31.12 37.55 4.89
N ILE A 409 30.95 37.47 6.21
CA ILE A 409 31.12 38.60 7.12
C ILE A 409 32.56 39.11 7.01
N CYS A 410 33.57 38.23 7.19
CA CYS A 410 34.98 38.60 7.07
C CYS A 410 35.32 39.18 5.69
N LEU A 411 34.82 38.57 4.60
CA LEU A 411 35.10 39.03 3.24
C LEU A 411 34.55 40.44 2.98
N LEU A 412 33.38 40.76 3.55
CA LEU A 412 32.74 42.05 3.38
C LEU A 412 33.27 43.12 4.35
N GLU A 413 33.86 42.73 5.48
CA GLU A 413 34.45 43.64 6.48
C GLU A 413 35.91 43.96 6.19
N ASP A 414 36.76 42.93 6.04
CA ASP A 414 38.19 43.08 5.76
C ASP A 414 38.69 42.02 4.76
N PRO A 415 38.53 42.26 3.46
CA PRO A 415 39.05 41.36 2.43
C PRO A 415 40.58 41.31 2.35
N LYS A 416 41.29 42.33 2.87
CA LYS A 416 42.76 42.38 2.83
C LYS A 416 43.34 41.41 3.86
N GLU A 417 42.75 41.33 5.04
CA GLU A 417 43.13 40.37 6.08
C GLU A 417 42.91 38.92 5.61
N MET A 418 41.75 38.63 5.00
CA MET A 418 41.48 37.31 4.43
C MET A 418 42.47 36.93 3.32
N TYR A 419 42.87 37.87 2.46
CA TYR A 419 43.86 37.63 1.41
C TYR A 419 45.26 37.40 1.99
N SER A 420 45.64 38.16 3.02
CA SER A 420 46.92 38.00 3.73
C SER A 420 47.02 36.62 4.39
N THR A 421 45.90 36.14 4.94
CA THR A 421 45.79 34.76 5.47
C THR A 421 45.94 33.71 4.36
N TYR A 422 45.29 33.90 3.21
CA TYR A 422 45.45 33.03 2.03
C TYR A 422 46.91 32.97 1.55
N LEU A 423 47.60 34.10 1.50
CA LEU A 423 49.02 34.16 1.14
C LEU A 423 49.88 33.40 2.15
N ARG A 424 49.62 33.57 3.45
CA ARG A 424 50.34 32.86 4.53
C ARG A 424 50.12 31.35 4.46
N GLU A 425 48.89 30.89 4.25
CA GLU A 425 48.58 29.46 4.09
C GLU A 425 49.26 28.84 2.86
N ARG A 426 49.30 29.57 1.73
CA ARG A 426 49.99 29.13 0.51
C ARG A 426 51.51 29.15 0.65
N MET A 427 52.06 30.11 1.41
CA MET A 427 53.50 30.14 1.74
C MET A 427 53.90 29.00 2.69
N ASN A 428 53.03 28.62 3.63
CA ASN A 428 53.26 27.50 4.55
C ASN A 428 53.12 26.13 3.86
N GLN A 429 52.24 25.98 2.86
CA GLN A 429 52.17 24.76 2.04
C GLN A 429 53.40 24.57 1.13
N GLY A 430 54.18 25.62 0.89
CA GLY A 430 55.47 25.57 0.17
C GLY A 430 56.70 25.31 1.05
N LYS A 431 56.56 25.32 2.38
CA LYS A 431 57.65 25.07 3.34
C LYS A 431 57.26 23.93 4.29
N GLY A 432 57.44 22.70 3.83
CA GLY A 432 57.09 21.50 4.60
C GLY A 432 57.92 20.28 4.22
N VAL A 433 59.25 20.38 4.35
CA VAL A 433 60.16 19.25 4.54
C VAL A 433 61.21 19.67 5.58
N GLN A 434 61.36 18.85 6.65
CA GLN A 434 62.29 18.93 7.80
C GLN A 434 61.96 20.02 8.84
N THR A 435 61.83 19.78 10.16
CA THR A 435 62.35 18.72 11.07
C THR A 435 61.59 18.69 12.41
N ASN A 436 61.42 17.47 12.95
CA ASN A 436 61.33 16.97 14.34
C ASN A 436 60.31 17.45 15.42
N GLN A 437 59.51 16.45 15.83
CA GLN A 437 59.27 15.87 17.18
C GLN A 437 58.38 16.55 18.24
N GLU A 438 57.51 15.69 18.81
CA GLU A 438 56.79 15.75 20.11
C GLU A 438 55.52 16.64 20.19
N LYS A 439 54.30 16.20 20.55
CA LYS A 439 53.73 15.00 21.20
C LYS A 439 52.29 14.78 20.70
N GLU A 440 51.91 13.56 20.36
CA GLU A 440 50.52 13.09 20.43
C GLU A 440 50.55 11.60 20.79
N GLU A 441 50.01 11.28 21.97
CA GLU A 441 49.78 9.92 22.44
C GLU A 441 48.46 9.37 21.86
N ASP A 442 48.57 8.11 21.47
CA ASP A 442 47.62 7.11 20.96
C ASP A 442 46.09 7.28 21.16
N ILE A 443 45.32 6.85 20.14
CA ILE A 443 44.72 5.50 20.08
C ILE A 443 44.33 5.14 18.63
N GLN A 444 44.82 3.97 18.20
CA GLN A 444 44.66 3.24 16.93
C GLN A 444 43.17 2.85 16.66
N SER A 445 42.68 2.56 15.46
CA SER A 445 43.25 1.73 14.39
C SER A 445 42.39 1.74 13.10
N GLN A 446 43.05 1.37 11.99
CA GLN A 446 42.55 0.81 10.71
C GLN A 446 42.23 1.72 9.53
N SER A 447 43.29 1.95 8.73
CA SER A 447 43.42 1.62 7.29
C SER A 447 42.15 1.44 6.45
N PHE A 448 42.00 2.22 5.37
CA PHE A 448 41.94 1.71 3.98
C PHE A 448 41.91 2.85 2.94
N ASN A 449 42.69 2.64 1.88
CA ASN A 449 42.65 3.19 0.51
C ASN A 449 42.64 4.70 0.23
N LYS A 450 43.82 5.15 -0.19
CA LYS A 450 44.03 6.19 -1.21
C LYS A 450 43.48 5.70 -2.55
N ASP A 451 42.25 6.08 -2.89
CA ASP A 451 41.85 6.37 -4.28
C ASP A 451 40.48 7.05 -4.28
N GLY A 452 40.38 8.20 -4.96
CA GLY A 452 39.13 8.98 -4.97
C GLY A 452 39.30 10.50 -5.07
N ARG A 453 40.53 11.01 -5.30
CA ARG A 453 40.79 12.46 -5.34
C ARG A 453 40.47 13.16 -6.67
N LYS A 454 39.85 12.50 -7.65
CA LYS A 454 39.59 13.11 -8.98
C LYS A 454 38.12 13.31 -9.39
N ASN A 455 37.10 12.85 -8.65
CA ASN A 455 35.70 12.94 -9.12
C ASN A 455 34.73 13.89 -8.38
N LYS A 456 35.18 14.64 -7.37
CA LYS A 456 34.29 15.57 -6.61
C LYS A 456 33.90 16.87 -7.33
N LYS A 457 34.47 17.19 -8.51
CA LYS A 457 34.16 18.42 -9.26
C LYS A 457 33.10 18.25 -10.37
N SER A 458 32.66 17.02 -10.66
CA SER A 458 31.74 16.75 -11.77
C SER A 458 30.25 16.94 -11.40
N TRP A 459 29.89 16.72 -10.12
CA TRP A 459 28.48 16.63 -9.71
C TRP A 459 27.79 17.99 -9.48
N MET A 460 28.53 19.03 -9.06
CA MET A 460 27.99 20.39 -8.91
C MET A 460 27.39 20.97 -10.20
N ARG A 461 27.79 20.48 -11.39
CA ARG A 461 27.28 20.99 -12.68
C ARG A 461 25.96 20.35 -13.13
N LYS A 462 25.68 19.08 -12.78
CA LYS A 462 24.54 18.34 -13.37
C LYS A 462 23.17 18.72 -12.79
N ASP A 463 23.08 19.09 -11.53
CA ASP A 463 21.80 19.49 -10.92
C ASP A 463 21.50 21.00 -11.09
N ILE A 464 22.52 21.82 -11.24
CA ILE A 464 22.37 23.22 -11.67
C ILE A 464 21.86 23.27 -13.13
N GLU A 465 22.34 22.39 -14.00
CA GLU A 465 21.85 22.28 -15.39
C GLU A 465 20.42 21.73 -15.52
N ARG A 466 19.97 20.84 -14.63
CA ARG A 466 18.57 20.37 -14.61
C ARG A 466 17.59 21.47 -14.20
N THR A 467 18.02 22.35 -13.29
CA THR A 467 17.20 23.47 -12.82
C THR A 467 17.13 24.60 -13.86
N LEU A 468 18.18 24.78 -14.67
CA LEU A 468 18.25 25.79 -15.74
C LEU A 468 17.63 25.35 -17.09
N LYS A 469 17.43 24.05 -17.33
CA LYS A 469 16.83 23.54 -18.58
C LYS A 469 15.31 23.74 -18.73
N ASN A 470 14.62 24.21 -17.68
CA ASN A 470 13.20 24.56 -17.75
C ASN A 470 12.93 26.03 -18.13
N SER A 471 13.96 26.83 -18.39
CA SER A 471 13.84 28.22 -18.84
C SER A 471 14.76 28.50 -20.03
N LYS A 472 14.44 27.93 -21.21
CA LYS A 472 14.80 28.39 -22.57
C LYS A 472 14.53 27.27 -23.58
N LYS A 473 13.27 27.14 -24.04
CA LYS A 473 13.00 26.56 -25.36
C LYS A 473 13.00 27.71 -26.37
N GLY A 474 14.03 27.78 -27.20
CA GLY A 474 14.08 28.74 -28.30
C GLY A 474 15.46 28.88 -28.93
N LYS A 475 15.59 28.35 -30.14
CA LYS A 475 16.59 28.60 -31.19
C LYS A 475 17.89 27.77 -31.19
N GLY A 476 17.97 26.91 -32.22
CA GLY A 476 19.02 26.97 -33.25
C GLY A 476 20.30 26.18 -32.98
N LYS A 477 20.40 24.97 -33.55
CA LYS A 477 21.67 24.27 -33.81
C LYS A 477 22.54 25.10 -34.76
N LYS A 478 23.79 25.35 -34.39
CA LYS A 478 24.92 25.33 -35.34
C LYS A 478 26.04 24.49 -34.74
N GLN A 479 26.62 23.72 -35.64
CA GLN A 479 27.52 22.61 -35.45
C GLN A 479 28.89 23.11 -35.87
N GLN A 480 29.91 22.97 -35.01
CA GLN A 480 31.28 22.98 -35.50
C GLN A 480 32.20 22.14 -34.62
N ASP A 481 32.83 21.24 -35.36
CA ASP A 481 33.89 20.27 -35.18
C ASP A 481 34.84 20.30 -33.98
N LYS A 482 35.21 19.06 -33.67
CA LYS A 482 36.33 18.63 -32.85
C LYS A 482 37.65 19.04 -33.50
N ASN A 483 38.58 19.52 -32.69
CA ASN A 483 39.98 19.06 -32.71
C ASN A 483 40.61 19.44 -31.37
N SER A 484 41.06 18.44 -30.61
CA SER A 484 41.96 18.63 -29.48
C SER A 484 43.02 17.54 -29.54
N GLU A 485 44.14 17.90 -30.17
CA GLU A 485 45.44 17.26 -29.94
C GLU A 485 45.92 17.58 -28.53
N GLY A 486 46.71 16.65 -27.97
CA GLY A 486 47.25 16.75 -26.63
C GLY A 486 48.30 17.84 -26.49
N ALA A 487 48.32 18.45 -25.31
CA ALA A 487 49.50 19.09 -24.77
C ALA A 487 49.52 18.81 -23.26
N THR A 488 50.54 18.04 -22.85
CA THR A 488 51.09 18.05 -21.51
C THR A 488 51.47 19.47 -21.13
N ASP A 489 50.99 19.98 -19.98
CA ASP A 489 51.78 20.98 -19.25
C ASP A 489 51.46 21.01 -17.76
N GLY A 490 52.52 21.01 -16.96
CA GLY A 490 52.48 21.23 -15.53
C GLY A 490 52.35 22.72 -15.26
N SER A 491 51.16 23.18 -14.89
CA SER A 491 50.99 24.55 -14.38
C SER A 491 51.10 24.56 -12.86
N CYS A 492 52.17 25.20 -12.36
CA CYS A 492 52.19 25.83 -11.05
C CYS A 492 50.89 26.63 -10.84
N ASP A 493 50.21 26.42 -9.72
CA ASP A 493 48.96 27.09 -9.35
C ASP A 493 49.29 28.60 -9.17
N LYS A 494 49.04 29.44 -10.20
CA LYS A 494 49.30 30.89 -10.15
C LYS A 494 48.67 31.50 -8.88
N LEU A 495 49.46 32.24 -8.11
CA LEU A 495 48.97 33.04 -6.97
C LEU A 495 47.92 34.03 -7.48
N LEU A 496 46.71 33.96 -6.91
CA LEU A 496 45.62 34.85 -7.28
C LEU A 496 45.95 36.28 -6.85
N THR A 497 45.66 37.26 -7.69
CA THR A 497 45.61 38.67 -7.26
C THR A 497 44.51 38.88 -6.22
N LEU A 498 44.57 39.96 -5.43
CA LEU A 498 43.53 40.29 -4.44
C LEU A 498 42.12 40.33 -5.07
N GLU A 499 42.01 40.88 -6.27
CA GLU A 499 40.76 40.98 -7.04
C GLU A 499 40.23 39.61 -7.48
N GLU A 500 41.10 38.76 -8.03
CA GLU A 500 40.75 37.39 -8.45
C GLU A 500 40.41 36.50 -7.25
N PHE A 501 41.15 36.65 -6.15
CA PHE A 501 40.87 35.97 -4.88
C PHE A 501 39.50 36.37 -4.34
N PHE A 502 39.23 37.67 -4.24
CA PHE A 502 37.95 38.19 -3.76
C PHE A 502 36.80 37.65 -4.61
N LYS A 503 36.92 37.76 -5.94
CA LYS A 503 35.88 37.30 -6.88
C LYS A 503 35.62 35.81 -6.74
N LYS A 504 36.67 34.98 -6.69
CA LYS A 504 36.55 33.53 -6.54
C LYS A 504 35.90 33.15 -5.20
N LYS A 505 36.42 33.67 -4.09
CA LYS A 505 35.87 33.41 -2.75
C LYS A 505 34.45 33.91 -2.59
N PHE A 506 34.13 35.09 -3.13
CA PHE A 506 32.78 35.63 -3.11
C PHE A 506 31.79 34.67 -3.77
N TYR A 507 32.05 34.19 -4.99
CA TYR A 507 31.15 33.25 -5.67
C TYR A 507 31.06 31.89 -4.97
N ASP A 508 32.17 31.38 -4.41
CA ASP A 508 32.16 30.14 -3.63
C ASP A 508 31.23 30.26 -2.40
N ILE A 509 31.34 31.35 -1.64
CA ILE A 509 30.53 31.59 -0.44
C ILE A 509 29.07 31.88 -0.81
N VAL A 510 28.84 32.67 -1.86
CA VAL A 510 27.50 32.96 -2.40
C VAL A 510 26.76 31.67 -2.75
N ASN A 511 27.41 30.73 -3.45
CA ASN A 511 26.78 29.46 -3.83
C ASN A 511 26.34 28.66 -2.60
N ASN A 512 27.19 28.62 -1.56
CA ASN A 512 26.86 27.96 -0.31
C ASN A 512 25.72 28.65 0.44
N LEU A 513 25.71 29.99 0.51
CA LEU A 513 24.64 30.75 1.18
C LEU A 513 23.31 30.68 0.41
N LYS A 514 23.33 30.72 -0.93
CA LYS A 514 22.15 30.49 -1.78
C LYS A 514 21.54 29.13 -1.54
N PHE A 515 22.35 28.12 -1.24
CA PHE A 515 21.88 26.80 -0.84
C PHE A 515 21.39 26.78 0.61
N CYS A 516 22.20 27.22 1.57
CA CYS A 516 21.92 27.05 3.00
C CYS A 516 20.69 27.86 3.47
N ILE A 517 20.54 29.13 3.05
CA ILE A 517 19.45 30.00 3.53
C ILE A 517 18.06 29.38 3.31
N PRO A 518 17.65 29.03 2.08
CA PRO A 518 16.32 28.46 1.85
C PRO A 518 16.17 27.06 2.45
N LYS A 519 17.25 26.26 2.47
CA LYS A 519 17.21 24.88 2.99
C LYS A 519 17.09 24.84 4.51
N LEU A 520 17.86 25.63 5.25
CA LEU A 520 17.72 25.74 6.70
C LEU A 520 16.35 26.25 7.10
N ARG A 521 15.82 27.28 6.41
CA ARG A 521 14.48 27.82 6.66
C ARG A 521 13.36 26.78 6.47
N THR A 522 13.57 25.83 5.56
CA THR A 522 12.60 24.76 5.27
C THR A 522 12.71 23.60 6.26
N HIS A 523 13.94 23.20 6.62
CA HIS A 523 14.19 21.94 7.32
C HIS A 523 14.47 22.08 8.82
N LEU A 524 14.77 23.28 9.32
CA LEU A 524 14.89 23.52 10.75
C LEU A 524 13.52 23.86 11.36
N PRO A 525 13.23 23.36 12.58
CA PRO A 525 12.00 23.63 13.27
C PRO A 525 11.90 25.10 13.67
N THR A 526 10.66 25.59 13.81
CA THR A 526 10.36 26.98 14.13
C THR A 526 10.78 27.37 15.55
N SER A 527 10.99 26.38 16.43
CA SER A 527 11.61 26.62 17.74
C SER A 527 13.07 27.08 17.63
N LEU A 528 13.78 26.71 16.56
CA LEU A 528 15.15 27.13 16.28
C LEU A 528 15.21 28.30 15.29
N ILE A 529 14.18 28.46 14.45
CA ILE A 529 14.04 29.61 13.56
C ILE A 529 12.68 30.29 13.85
N PRO A 530 12.62 31.20 14.83
CA PRO A 530 11.46 32.06 15.05
C PRO A 530 11.12 32.89 13.81
N LEU A 531 9.88 33.39 13.73
CA LEU A 531 9.37 34.08 12.54
C LEU A 531 10.24 35.28 12.13
N GLU A 532 10.72 36.07 13.09
CA GLU A 532 11.60 37.21 12.81
C GLU A 532 12.95 36.78 12.24
N VAL A 533 13.51 35.66 12.71
CA VAL A 533 14.73 35.08 12.13
C VAL A 533 14.46 34.60 10.71
N ALA A 534 13.31 33.98 10.44
CA ALA A 534 12.93 33.56 9.09
C ALA A 534 12.75 34.76 8.14
N LYS A 535 12.16 35.87 8.60
CA LYS A 535 12.07 37.13 7.83
C LYS A 535 13.46 37.68 7.52
N ASN A 536 14.37 37.67 8.49
CA ASN A 536 15.77 38.06 8.29
C ASN A 536 16.48 37.15 7.28
N MET A 537 16.22 35.84 7.28
CA MET A 537 16.75 34.92 6.27
C MET A 537 16.24 35.23 4.86
N ILE A 538 14.96 35.56 4.70
CA ILE A 538 14.38 35.98 3.42
C ILE A 538 15.00 37.31 2.97
N GLY A 539 15.15 38.26 3.90
CA GLY A 539 15.84 39.53 3.66
C GLY A 539 17.28 39.32 3.22
N ALA A 540 18.04 38.45 3.90
CA ALA A 540 19.40 38.08 3.54
C ALA A 540 19.48 37.48 2.14
N HIS A 541 18.54 36.61 1.77
CA HIS A 541 18.52 36.02 0.42
C HIS A 541 18.25 37.08 -0.66
N ARG A 542 17.28 37.98 -0.44
CA ARG A 542 16.99 39.10 -1.36
C ARG A 542 18.18 40.05 -1.50
N LEU A 543 18.82 40.39 -0.38
CA LEU A 543 20.03 41.22 -0.38
C LEU A 543 21.20 40.52 -1.06
N LEU A 544 21.37 39.21 -0.88
CA LEU A 544 22.40 38.42 -1.57
C LEU A 544 22.22 38.50 -3.09
N GLU A 545 21.00 38.33 -3.61
CA GLU A 545 20.72 38.48 -5.06
C GLU A 545 20.96 39.91 -5.55
N SER A 546 20.51 40.92 -4.80
CA SER A 546 20.79 42.32 -5.11
C SER A 546 22.29 42.60 -5.08
N PHE A 547 23.04 42.00 -4.16
CA PHE A 547 24.47 42.20 -4.02
C PHE A 547 25.24 41.55 -5.16
N ILE A 548 24.81 40.38 -5.64
CA ILE A 548 25.39 39.72 -6.83
C ILE A 548 25.22 40.58 -8.08
N THR A 549 24.02 41.11 -8.32
CA THR A 549 23.76 41.96 -9.51
C THR A 549 24.60 43.24 -9.47
N LEU A 550 24.67 43.90 -8.31
CA LEU A 550 25.52 45.07 -8.13
C LEU A 550 27.01 44.72 -8.29
N PHE A 551 27.45 43.60 -7.72
CA PHE A 551 28.84 43.15 -7.83
C PHE A 551 29.25 42.79 -9.26
N GLN A 552 28.34 42.20 -10.05
CA GLN A 552 28.57 41.94 -11.47
C GLN A 552 28.76 43.23 -12.26
N ASN A 553 27.93 44.25 -12.00
CA ASN A 553 28.05 45.55 -12.65
C ASN A 553 29.40 46.23 -12.31
N VAL A 554 29.81 46.18 -11.04
CA VAL A 554 31.10 46.72 -10.58
C VAL A 554 32.29 45.94 -11.16
N SER A 555 32.18 44.60 -11.29
CA SER A 555 33.28 43.75 -11.75
C SER A 555 33.58 43.87 -13.25
N VAL A 556 32.66 44.38 -14.07
CA VAL A 556 32.88 44.59 -15.51
C VAL A 556 33.73 45.83 -15.76
N GLU A 557 33.73 46.79 -14.84
CA GLU A 557 34.58 47.99 -14.86
C GLU A 557 35.89 47.71 -14.11
N SER A 558 36.99 47.42 -14.81
CA SER A 558 38.27 46.99 -14.20
C SER A 558 38.85 47.93 -13.14
N LYS A 559 38.48 49.23 -13.14
CA LYS A 559 38.85 50.20 -12.09
C LYS A 559 37.92 50.19 -10.86
N GLY A 560 36.68 49.70 -10.99
CA GLY A 560 35.66 49.77 -9.94
C GLY A 560 35.87 48.78 -8.79
N LEU A 561 36.37 47.58 -9.08
CA LEU A 561 36.63 46.55 -8.07
C LEU A 561 37.72 46.98 -7.07
N LYS A 562 38.77 47.64 -7.58
CA LYS A 562 39.87 48.19 -6.78
C LYS A 562 39.40 49.31 -5.84
N GLU A 563 38.64 50.27 -6.36
CA GLU A 563 38.05 51.35 -5.54
C GLU A 563 37.09 50.81 -4.46
N VAL A 564 36.31 49.78 -4.77
CA VAL A 564 35.39 49.16 -3.81
C VAL A 564 36.12 48.42 -2.69
N ILE A 565 37.27 47.78 -2.97
CA ILE A 565 38.10 47.08 -1.98
C ILE A 565 38.94 48.07 -1.15
N GLU A 566 39.42 49.16 -1.74
CA GLU A 566 40.26 50.15 -1.07
C GLU A 566 39.48 51.13 -0.18
N LYS A 567 38.24 51.49 -0.54
CA LYS A 567 37.39 52.44 0.22
C LYS A 567 36.45 51.78 1.25
N ILE A 568 36.70 50.54 1.66
CA ILE A 568 35.84 49.81 2.62
C ILE A 568 35.78 50.50 4.01
N GLY A 569 36.78 51.32 4.35
CA GLY A 569 36.89 52.04 5.62
C GLY A 569 36.53 53.54 5.64
N ASP A 570 36.34 54.20 4.48
CA ASP A 570 36.21 55.67 4.43
C ASP A 570 34.82 56.10 3.94
N ALA A 571 33.87 56.19 4.88
CA ALA A 571 32.46 56.44 4.60
C ALA A 571 32.12 57.90 4.26
N GLY A 572 33.10 58.81 4.25
CA GLY A 572 32.85 60.25 4.20
C GLY A 572 32.73 60.88 2.81
N LYS A 573 33.38 60.34 1.77
CA LYS A 573 33.45 60.99 0.43
C LYS A 573 33.50 59.96 -0.70
N SER A 574 32.35 59.42 -1.10
CA SER A 574 32.25 58.53 -2.26
C SER A 574 31.33 59.13 -3.32
N VAL A 575 31.79 59.08 -4.58
CA VAL A 575 31.07 59.50 -5.78
C VAL A 575 29.73 58.77 -5.85
N ASP A 576 28.66 59.48 -6.24
CA ASP A 576 27.25 59.05 -6.26
C ASP A 576 27.02 57.62 -6.84
N ARG A 577 27.93 57.18 -7.73
CA ARG A 577 27.88 55.91 -8.46
C ARG A 577 27.96 54.62 -7.60
N PHE A 578 28.65 54.61 -6.44
CA PHE A 578 28.79 53.41 -5.59
C PHE A 578 27.99 53.46 -4.27
N CYS A 579 27.26 54.55 -4.02
CA CYS A 579 26.50 54.75 -2.78
C CYS A 579 25.47 53.62 -2.53
N LYS A 580 24.83 53.11 -3.59
CA LYS A 580 23.88 51.99 -3.53
C LYS A 580 24.55 50.68 -3.10
N PHE A 581 25.77 50.41 -3.56
CA PHE A 581 26.53 49.21 -3.18
C PHE A 581 26.90 49.23 -1.69
N HIS A 582 27.47 50.34 -1.19
CA HIS A 582 27.85 50.46 0.21
C HIS A 582 26.64 50.42 1.16
N LYS A 583 25.50 51.04 0.80
CA LYS A 583 24.24 50.94 1.55
C LYS A 583 23.73 49.50 1.62
N THR A 584 23.78 48.77 0.49
CA THR A 584 23.36 47.36 0.43
C THR A 584 24.31 46.47 1.24
N ARG A 585 25.63 46.69 1.16
CA ARG A 585 26.65 46.00 1.96
C ARG A 585 26.39 46.13 3.45
N ARG A 586 26.16 47.35 3.94
CA ARG A 586 25.93 47.63 5.36
C ARG A 586 24.70 46.90 5.89
N LYS A 587 23.57 47.03 5.19
CA LYS A 587 22.33 46.31 5.51
C LYS A 587 22.53 44.78 5.49
N PHE A 588 23.28 44.27 4.52
CA PHE A 588 23.55 42.85 4.43
C PHE A 588 24.39 42.37 5.61
N LEU A 589 25.47 43.07 5.96
CA LEU A 589 26.31 42.77 7.13
C LEU A 589 25.51 42.78 8.44
N GLU A 590 24.65 43.77 8.64
CA GLU A 590 23.75 43.83 9.81
C GLU A 590 22.91 42.55 9.92
N ILE A 591 22.23 42.16 8.84
CA ILE A 591 21.41 40.94 8.82
C ILE A 591 22.27 39.67 9.02
N LEU A 592 23.43 39.57 8.39
CA LEU A 592 24.31 38.40 8.55
C LEU A 592 24.78 38.22 10.00
N ARG A 593 25.13 39.32 10.69
CA ARG A 593 25.51 39.30 12.11
C ARG A 593 24.34 38.87 12.99
N CYS A 594 23.12 39.37 12.74
CA CYS A 594 21.91 38.93 13.43
C CYS A 594 21.68 37.42 13.23
N LEU A 595 21.80 36.93 12.00
CA LEU A 595 21.61 35.51 11.69
C LEU A 595 22.69 34.61 12.32
N ARG A 596 23.92 35.11 12.47
CA ARG A 596 25.01 34.38 13.14
C ARG A 596 24.71 34.12 14.60
N GLN A 597 24.15 35.10 15.29
CA GLN A 597 23.80 35.00 16.71
C GLN A 597 22.51 34.20 16.94
N ALA A 598 21.55 34.28 16.01
CA ALA A 598 20.22 33.71 16.19
C ALA A 598 20.12 32.20 15.90
N ILE A 599 20.96 31.64 15.02
CA ILE A 599 20.83 30.25 14.54
C ILE A 599 21.97 29.39 15.09
N GLU A 600 21.67 28.61 16.12
CA GLU A 600 22.58 27.61 16.65
C GLU A 600 22.32 26.23 16.01
N VAL A 601 23.32 25.71 15.29
CA VAL A 601 23.25 24.41 14.62
C VAL A 601 24.47 23.54 14.92
N PRO A 602 24.32 22.20 14.88
CA PRO A 602 25.46 21.28 14.95
C PRO A 602 26.50 21.57 13.89
N ASN A 603 27.77 21.29 14.19
CA ASN A 603 28.88 21.43 13.26
C ASN A 603 29.44 20.03 12.91
N THR A 604 28.70 19.27 12.12
CA THR A 604 29.02 17.87 11.81
C THR A 604 28.41 17.46 10.47
N THR A 605 29.06 16.52 9.79
CA THR A 605 28.53 15.81 8.62
C THR A 605 28.03 14.41 8.96
N ASP A 606 28.04 14.02 10.24
CA ASP A 606 27.58 12.70 10.68
C ASP A 606 26.07 12.58 10.61
N HIS A 607 25.59 11.74 9.69
CA HIS A 607 24.17 11.48 9.47
C HIS A 607 23.46 10.95 10.72
N TYR A 608 24.13 10.19 11.59
CA TYR A 608 23.52 9.66 12.80
C TYR A 608 23.19 10.78 13.79
N ARG A 609 24.16 11.66 14.07
CA ARG A 609 23.96 12.83 14.95
C ARG A 609 22.90 13.78 14.39
N ILE A 610 22.88 14.01 13.08
CA ILE A 610 21.87 14.85 12.43
C ILE A 610 20.49 14.21 12.51
N LYS A 611 20.39 12.88 12.34
CA LYS A 611 19.13 12.14 12.48
C LYS A 611 18.56 12.27 13.89
N SER A 612 19.41 12.09 14.91
CA SER A 612 19.03 12.29 16.31
C SER A 612 18.58 13.73 16.57
N PHE A 613 19.33 14.72 16.08
CA PHE A 613 18.97 16.14 16.16
C PHE A 613 17.58 16.44 15.56
N CYS A 614 17.26 15.88 14.39
CA CYS A 614 15.96 16.06 13.76
C CYS A 614 14.82 15.47 14.59
N LEU A 615 14.99 14.22 15.08
CA LEU A 615 13.98 13.53 15.90
C LEU A 615 13.71 14.25 17.23
N GLN A 616 14.75 14.82 17.84
CA GLN A 616 14.63 15.54 19.11
C GLN A 616 13.94 16.91 19.00
N ASN A 617 14.05 17.58 17.85
CA ASN A 617 13.57 18.96 17.70
C ASN A 617 12.29 19.11 16.84
N ALA A 618 11.83 18.06 16.16
CA ALA A 618 10.53 18.09 15.48
C ALA A 618 9.36 18.18 16.48
N THR A 619 8.30 18.91 16.09
CA THR A 619 7.05 19.04 16.86
C THR A 619 6.12 17.87 16.56
N LEU A 620 5.92 17.55 15.28
CA LEU A 620 5.05 16.45 14.85
C LEU A 620 5.88 15.34 14.21
N LEU A 621 5.75 14.13 14.74
CA LEU A 621 6.48 12.94 14.31
C LEU A 621 5.52 11.94 13.67
N PHE A 622 5.78 11.53 12.43
CA PHE A 622 4.95 10.60 11.67
C PHE A 622 5.70 9.31 11.36
N CYS A 623 5.12 8.17 11.73
CA CYS A 623 5.72 6.85 11.50
C CYS A 623 4.69 5.73 11.63
N THR A 624 5.03 4.48 11.28
CA THR A 624 4.15 3.35 11.64
C THR A 624 4.23 3.06 13.14
N ALA A 625 3.20 2.42 13.72
CA ALA A 625 3.19 2.08 15.15
C ALA A 625 4.43 1.26 15.57
N SER A 626 4.85 0.31 14.74
CA SER A 626 6.12 -0.41 14.94
C SER A 626 7.34 0.51 14.85
N SER A 627 7.36 1.50 13.93
CA SER A 627 8.53 2.37 13.76
C SER A 627 8.72 3.39 14.88
N SER A 628 7.70 3.66 15.70
CA SER A 628 7.80 4.60 16.82
C SER A 628 8.87 4.19 17.85
N ALA A 629 9.24 2.90 17.90
CA ALA A 629 10.38 2.40 18.69
C ALA A 629 11.74 3.03 18.33
N LYS A 630 11.86 3.70 17.17
CA LYS A 630 13.07 4.42 16.76
C LYS A 630 13.19 5.82 17.38
N ILE A 631 12.16 6.29 18.08
CA ILE A 631 12.18 7.59 18.74
C ILE A 631 13.18 7.53 19.91
N PRO A 632 14.17 8.43 20.01
CA PRO A 632 15.20 8.35 21.02
C PRO A 632 14.64 8.48 22.44
N VAL A 633 15.10 7.60 23.34
CA VAL A 633 14.86 7.72 24.78
C VAL A 633 15.68 8.89 25.32
N GLY A 634 15.09 9.70 26.21
CA GLY A 634 15.79 10.83 26.85
C GLY A 634 15.84 12.12 26.04
N GLY A 635 15.10 12.23 24.93
CA GLY A 635 14.86 13.51 24.26
C GLY A 635 13.86 14.39 25.02
N LYS A 636 13.45 15.52 24.40
CA LYS A 636 12.29 16.29 24.86
C LYS A 636 11.10 15.32 25.09
N PRO A 637 10.22 15.53 26.08
CA PRO A 637 9.05 14.68 26.26
C PRO A 637 8.10 14.81 25.06
N ILE A 638 7.34 13.74 24.79
CA ILE A 638 6.23 13.75 23.82
C ILE A 638 4.95 13.77 24.62
N GLU A 639 4.13 14.80 24.46
CA GLU A 639 2.96 15.04 25.31
C GLU A 639 1.76 14.18 24.89
N LEU A 640 1.62 13.97 23.58
CA LEU A 640 0.41 13.41 22.98
C LEU A 640 0.73 12.34 21.93
N LEU A 641 -0.06 11.27 21.94
CA LEU A 641 -0.03 10.20 20.96
C LEU A 641 -1.33 10.19 20.14
N VAL A 642 -1.22 10.18 18.82
CA VAL A 642 -2.33 9.97 17.89
C VAL A 642 -2.09 8.65 17.16
N ILE A 643 -3.07 7.74 17.19
CA ILE A 643 -3.04 6.50 16.44
C ILE A 643 -4.19 6.51 15.43
N ASP A 644 -3.88 6.68 14.15
CA ASP A 644 -4.86 6.55 13.06
C ASP A 644 -5.00 5.08 12.65
N GLU A 645 -6.19 4.71 12.19
CA GLU A 645 -6.59 3.31 11.91
C GLU A 645 -6.28 2.34 13.06
N ALA A 646 -6.44 2.81 14.31
CA ALA A 646 -6.12 2.08 15.54
C ALA A 646 -6.88 0.75 15.68
N ALA A 647 -8.04 0.63 15.04
CA ALA A 647 -8.84 -0.60 15.03
C ALA A 647 -8.16 -1.77 14.28
N GLN A 648 -7.17 -1.49 13.41
CA GLN A 648 -6.44 -2.50 12.64
C GLN A 648 -5.14 -2.95 13.30
N LEU A 649 -4.73 -2.34 14.41
CA LEU A 649 -3.55 -2.74 15.17
C LEU A 649 -3.89 -3.86 16.14
N LYS A 650 -2.94 -4.79 16.34
CA LYS A 650 -3.01 -5.69 17.50
C LYS A 650 -2.87 -4.83 18.75
N GLU A 651 -3.55 -5.18 19.83
CA GLU A 651 -3.44 -4.42 21.08
C GLU A 651 -2.00 -4.34 21.59
N CYS A 652 -1.22 -5.42 21.46
CA CYS A 652 0.20 -5.44 21.81
C CYS A 652 1.07 -4.54 20.90
N GLU A 653 0.68 -4.30 19.64
CA GLU A 653 1.38 -3.34 18.77
C GLU A 653 1.15 -1.89 19.21
N SER A 654 -0.04 -1.59 19.76
CA SER A 654 -0.35 -0.28 20.34
C SER A 654 0.51 0.01 21.59
N ALA A 655 1.00 -1.02 22.27
CA ALA A 655 1.90 -0.86 23.42
C ALA A 655 3.24 -0.20 23.03
N ILE A 656 3.72 -0.37 21.79
CA ILE A 656 5.00 0.21 21.33
C ILE A 656 4.99 1.74 21.46
N PRO A 657 4.05 2.48 20.83
CA PRO A 657 3.98 3.92 21.01
C PRO A 657 3.50 4.35 22.39
N LEU A 658 2.62 3.59 23.07
CA LEU A 658 2.14 3.94 24.41
C LEU A 658 3.25 3.98 25.47
N GLN A 659 4.32 3.19 25.27
CA GLN A 659 5.46 3.13 26.16
C GLN A 659 6.43 4.32 26.02
N ILE A 660 6.26 5.20 25.04
CA ILE A 660 7.13 6.37 24.85
C ILE A 660 6.99 7.32 26.06
N SER A 661 8.14 7.81 26.53
CA SER A 661 8.22 8.66 27.71
C SER A 661 7.54 10.02 27.50
N GLY A 662 6.82 10.47 28.53
CA GLY A 662 6.15 11.77 28.57
C GLY A 662 4.72 11.79 28.05
N ILE A 663 4.23 10.72 27.38
CA ILE A 663 2.85 10.69 26.86
C ILE A 663 1.87 10.76 28.02
N ARG A 664 0.99 11.77 27.99
CA ARG A 664 -0.11 11.93 28.95
C ARG A 664 -1.47 11.65 28.35
N HIS A 665 -1.61 11.92 27.05
CA HIS A 665 -2.88 11.77 26.33
C HIS A 665 -2.69 10.92 25.08
N ALA A 666 -3.63 10.01 24.84
CA ALA A 666 -3.69 9.20 23.62
C ALA A 666 -5.03 9.40 22.91
N ILE A 667 -4.99 9.57 21.60
CA ILE A 667 -6.16 9.70 20.73
C ILE A 667 -6.13 8.53 19.75
N LEU A 668 -7.13 7.66 19.85
CA LEU A 668 -7.28 6.50 18.98
C LEU A 668 -8.38 6.79 17.96
N ILE A 669 -8.05 6.73 16.68
CA ILE A 669 -8.99 6.94 15.59
C ILE A 669 -9.12 5.65 14.79
N GLY A 670 -10.35 5.21 14.53
CA GLY A 670 -10.54 3.96 13.80
C GLY A 670 -12.00 3.58 13.64
N ASP A 671 -12.21 2.33 13.23
CA ASP A 671 -13.51 1.71 13.05
C ASP A 671 -13.42 0.21 13.35
N GLU A 672 -13.91 -0.18 14.53
CA GLU A 672 -13.93 -1.56 15.02
C GLU A 672 -14.86 -2.47 14.21
N LEU A 673 -15.74 -1.90 13.39
CA LEU A 673 -16.65 -2.66 12.53
C LEU A 673 -16.05 -2.95 11.14
N GLN A 674 -14.85 -2.45 10.86
CA GLN A 674 -14.03 -2.85 9.71
C GLN A 674 -13.00 -3.91 10.10
N LEU A 675 -12.12 -4.26 9.16
CA LEU A 675 -11.15 -5.35 9.29
C LEU A 675 -10.28 -5.22 10.56
N PRO A 676 -10.20 -6.29 11.38
CA PRO A 676 -9.32 -6.32 12.55
C PRO A 676 -7.87 -6.57 12.10
N ALA A 677 -6.96 -6.61 13.07
CA ALA A 677 -5.58 -6.98 12.79
C ALA A 677 -5.49 -8.42 12.25
N MET A 678 -4.63 -8.63 11.26
CA MET A 678 -4.41 -9.96 10.68
C MET A 678 -3.69 -10.86 11.69
N VAL A 679 -4.27 -12.04 11.93
CA VAL A 679 -3.68 -13.11 12.75
C VAL A 679 -3.53 -14.35 11.90
N LYS A 680 -2.36 -14.97 11.94
CA LYS A 680 -2.03 -16.13 11.10
C LYS A 680 -2.27 -17.44 11.84
N SER A 681 -1.96 -17.50 13.14
CA SER A 681 -2.25 -18.67 13.95
C SER A 681 -3.73 -18.73 14.31
N LYS A 682 -4.38 -19.86 14.03
CA LYS A 682 -5.73 -20.13 14.51
C LYS A 682 -5.80 -20.18 16.04
N ILE A 683 -4.74 -20.64 16.70
CA ILE A 683 -4.66 -20.68 18.17
C ILE A 683 -4.67 -19.24 18.71
N SER A 684 -3.88 -18.34 18.12
CA SER A 684 -3.89 -16.92 18.50
C SER A 684 -5.20 -16.20 18.14
N GLU A 685 -5.84 -16.58 17.03
CA GLU A 685 -7.15 -16.06 16.65
C GLU A 685 -8.23 -16.43 17.69
N GLU A 686 -8.30 -17.70 18.08
CA GLU A 686 -9.18 -18.20 19.15
C GLU A 686 -8.92 -17.52 20.50
N ALA A 687 -7.66 -17.13 20.76
CA ALA A 687 -7.26 -16.39 21.95
C ALA A 687 -7.59 -14.88 21.90
N LYS A 688 -8.24 -14.39 20.84
CA LYS A 688 -8.54 -12.97 20.57
C LYS A 688 -7.30 -12.08 20.39
N PHE A 689 -6.18 -12.62 19.92
CA PHE A 689 -4.94 -11.85 19.70
C PHE A 689 -5.07 -10.73 18.65
N GLY A 690 -6.00 -10.88 17.71
CA GLY A 690 -6.30 -9.88 16.68
C GLY A 690 -7.16 -8.72 17.15
N ARG A 691 -7.66 -8.75 18.40
CA ARG A 691 -8.45 -7.66 18.95
C ARG A 691 -7.58 -6.42 19.14
N SER A 692 -8.06 -5.28 18.67
CA SER A 692 -7.39 -4.00 18.87
C SER A 692 -7.68 -3.39 20.24
N LEU A 693 -6.77 -2.53 20.69
CA LEU A 693 -7.00 -1.70 21.88
C LEU A 693 -8.28 -0.87 21.73
N PHE A 694 -8.51 -0.32 20.54
CA PHE A 694 -9.72 0.45 20.22
C PHE A 694 -10.98 -0.37 20.51
N GLN A 695 -11.06 -1.60 19.97
CA GLN A 695 -12.20 -2.46 20.15
C GLN A 695 -12.40 -2.86 21.62
N ARG A 696 -11.33 -3.16 22.36
CA ARG A 696 -11.44 -3.52 23.79
C ARG A 696 -11.98 -2.36 24.63
N LEU A 697 -11.53 -1.13 24.39
CA LEU A 697 -12.05 0.03 25.11
C LEU A 697 -13.54 0.27 24.83
N VAL A 698 -14.00 0.05 23.59
CA VAL A 698 -15.42 0.07 23.26
C VAL A 698 -16.21 -0.99 24.04
N LEU A 699 -15.68 -2.22 24.16
CA LEU A 699 -16.31 -3.27 24.97
C LEU A 699 -16.38 -2.93 26.46
N LEU A 700 -15.41 -2.15 26.97
CA LEU A 700 -15.39 -1.65 28.34
C LEU A 700 -16.26 -0.40 28.56
N GLY A 701 -17.00 0.02 27.53
CA GLY A 701 -17.94 1.14 27.59
C GLY A 701 -17.32 2.52 27.39
N HIS A 702 -16.03 2.63 27.04
CA HIS A 702 -15.38 3.94 26.89
C HIS A 702 -16.12 4.82 25.88
N ARG A 703 -16.35 6.09 26.25
CA ARG A 703 -16.97 7.06 25.36
C ARG A 703 -16.15 7.26 24.07
N LYS A 704 -16.82 7.18 22.93
CA LYS A 704 -16.26 7.44 21.60
C LYS A 704 -17.01 8.57 20.90
N HIS A 705 -16.28 9.47 20.25
CA HIS A 705 -16.85 10.50 19.39
C HIS A 705 -17.16 9.87 18.02
N LEU A 706 -18.44 9.69 17.71
CA LEU A 706 -18.88 9.20 16.40
C LEU A 706 -18.83 10.33 15.36
N LEU A 707 -18.13 10.11 14.25
CA LEU A 707 -18.27 10.93 13.04
C LEU A 707 -19.49 10.46 12.26
N ASN A 708 -20.56 11.24 12.29
CA ASN A 708 -21.90 10.76 11.90
C ASN A 708 -22.35 11.14 10.48
N LEU A 709 -21.50 11.77 9.66
CA LEU A 709 -21.89 12.22 8.31
C LEU A 709 -20.93 11.67 7.25
N GLN A 710 -21.43 10.89 6.29
CA GLN A 710 -20.63 10.29 5.21
C GLN A 710 -20.70 11.10 3.91
N TYR A 711 -19.56 11.29 3.25
CA TYR A 711 -19.38 12.16 2.08
C TYR A 711 -19.01 11.41 0.80
N ARG A 712 -19.02 10.07 0.82
CA ARG A 712 -18.41 9.22 -0.21
C ARG A 712 -19.43 8.42 -1.01
N MET A 713 -20.28 7.67 -0.34
CA MET A 713 -21.15 6.69 -0.97
C MET A 713 -22.42 7.38 -1.46
N HIS A 714 -22.91 6.98 -2.64
CA HIS A 714 -24.28 7.27 -3.03
C HIS A 714 -25.27 6.73 -1.99
N PRO A 715 -26.39 7.41 -1.67
CA PRO A 715 -27.35 6.97 -0.65
C PRO A 715 -27.86 5.52 -0.82
N SER A 716 -28.03 5.06 -2.06
CA SER A 716 -28.43 3.66 -2.33
C SER A 716 -27.39 2.63 -1.89
N ILE A 717 -26.12 3.02 -1.81
CA ILE A 717 -25.01 2.17 -1.38
C ILE A 717 -24.87 2.22 0.15
N SER A 718 -24.93 3.42 0.75
CA SER A 718 -24.75 3.60 2.21
C SER A 718 -25.90 3.03 3.04
N LEU A 719 -27.10 2.94 2.47
CA LEU A 719 -28.32 2.50 3.17
C LEU A 719 -28.16 1.15 3.89
N PHE A 720 -27.75 0.10 3.19
CA PHE A 720 -27.63 -1.24 3.78
C PHE A 720 -26.51 -1.31 4.84
N PRO A 721 -25.26 -0.87 4.57
CA PRO A 721 -24.21 -0.86 5.58
C PRO A 721 -24.57 -0.05 6.83
N ASN A 722 -25.22 1.10 6.67
CA ASN A 722 -25.65 1.94 7.78
C ASN A 722 -26.65 1.21 8.70
N ARG A 723 -27.66 0.56 8.10
CA ARG A 723 -28.66 -0.21 8.85
C ARG A 723 -28.09 -1.46 9.51
N GLU A 724 -27.23 -2.21 8.81
CA GLU A 724 -26.77 -3.53 9.27
C GLU A 724 -25.54 -3.48 10.19
N PHE A 725 -24.70 -2.45 10.07
CA PHE A 725 -23.47 -2.34 10.86
C PHE A 725 -23.50 -1.16 11.86
N TYR A 726 -24.15 -0.04 11.54
CA TYR A 726 -24.00 1.20 12.32
C TYR A 726 -25.31 1.67 12.97
N ASP A 727 -26.32 0.80 13.09
CA ASP A 727 -27.60 1.09 13.75
C ASP A 727 -28.30 2.38 13.25
N ASN A 728 -28.14 2.71 11.96
CA ASN A 728 -28.61 3.95 11.34
C ASN A 728 -28.08 5.26 11.95
N LEU A 729 -26.96 5.21 12.67
CA LEU A 729 -26.32 6.38 13.28
C LEU A 729 -25.60 7.28 12.27
N ILE A 730 -25.43 6.84 11.02
CA ILE A 730 -24.71 7.58 9.97
C ILE A 730 -25.69 8.26 9.02
N LEU A 731 -25.42 9.51 8.71
CA LEU A 731 -26.19 10.34 7.82
C LEU A 731 -25.43 10.55 6.51
N ASP A 732 -26.17 10.70 5.41
CA ASP A 732 -25.60 11.07 4.11
C ASP A 732 -25.47 12.60 4.01
N ALA A 733 -24.27 13.08 3.68
CA ALA A 733 -23.99 14.50 3.49
C ALA A 733 -24.75 15.11 2.29
N PRO A 734 -24.98 16.43 2.25
CA PRO A 734 -25.67 17.07 1.14
C PRO A 734 -25.03 16.78 -0.23
N ASN A 735 -23.69 16.77 -0.30
CA ASN A 735 -22.96 16.58 -1.56
C ASN A 735 -23.27 15.24 -2.26
N VAL A 736 -23.59 14.18 -1.51
CA VAL A 736 -23.91 12.86 -2.08
C VAL A 736 -25.40 12.69 -2.42
N LYS A 737 -26.26 13.58 -1.90
CA LYS A 737 -27.71 13.59 -2.17
C LYS A 737 -28.08 14.42 -3.40
N GLU A 738 -27.17 15.29 -3.84
CA GLU A 738 -27.41 16.14 -5.00
C GLU A 738 -27.46 15.32 -6.31
N ARG A 739 -28.37 15.67 -7.23
CA ARG A 739 -28.50 15.02 -8.55
C ARG A 739 -27.19 15.01 -9.36
N LYS A 740 -26.32 16.00 -9.16
CA LYS A 740 -25.01 16.09 -9.84
C LYS A 740 -24.03 14.99 -9.40
N TYR A 741 -24.26 14.38 -8.23
CA TYR A 741 -23.46 13.29 -7.68
C TYR A 741 -23.81 11.95 -8.32
N GLU A 742 -25.05 11.78 -8.76
CA GLU A 742 -25.51 10.57 -9.44
C GLU A 742 -24.74 10.39 -10.76
N ARG A 743 -24.17 9.19 -10.94
CA ARG A 743 -23.42 8.82 -12.14
C ARG A 743 -24.03 7.58 -12.75
N SER A 744 -24.49 7.70 -14.00
CA SER A 744 -24.82 6.54 -14.83
C SER A 744 -23.68 6.26 -15.83
N TYR A 745 -23.06 5.10 -15.68
CA TYR A 745 -21.99 4.65 -16.57
C TYR A 745 -22.51 3.75 -17.69
N LEU A 746 -23.58 3.00 -17.44
CA LEU A 746 -24.26 2.10 -18.39
C LEU A 746 -25.78 2.35 -18.35
N HIS A 747 -26.45 2.04 -19.45
CA HIS A 747 -27.91 2.16 -19.57
C HIS A 747 -28.62 0.91 -19.02
N GLY A 748 -29.79 1.10 -18.41
CA GLY A 748 -30.65 0.02 -17.91
C GLY A 748 -30.63 -0.11 -16.38
N ASN A 749 -31.73 -0.63 -15.83
CA ASN A 749 -31.95 -0.70 -14.38
C ASN A 749 -30.93 -1.59 -13.66
N MET A 750 -30.39 -2.60 -14.35
CA MET A 750 -29.36 -3.50 -13.81
C MET A 750 -28.09 -2.77 -13.35
N TYR A 751 -27.79 -1.60 -13.93
CA TYR A 751 -26.53 -0.88 -13.70
C TYR A 751 -26.72 0.43 -12.91
N GLY A 752 -27.68 0.43 -11.99
CA GLY A 752 -27.89 1.52 -11.04
C GLY A 752 -26.73 1.70 -10.05
N SER A 753 -26.86 2.66 -9.13
CA SER A 753 -25.85 2.93 -8.10
C SER A 753 -25.63 1.77 -7.13
N TYR A 754 -26.64 0.91 -6.93
CA TYR A 754 -26.52 -0.32 -6.16
C TYR A 754 -27.27 -1.44 -6.88
N SER A 755 -26.59 -2.54 -7.18
CA SER A 755 -27.20 -3.70 -7.84
C SER A 755 -26.60 -5.01 -7.34
N PHE A 756 -27.47 -5.99 -7.11
CA PHE A 756 -27.10 -7.39 -6.98
C PHE A 756 -27.41 -8.11 -8.29
N ILE A 757 -26.39 -8.70 -8.91
CA ILE A 757 -26.48 -9.39 -10.20
C ILE A 757 -26.23 -10.88 -9.96
N ASN A 758 -27.32 -11.65 -10.03
CA ASN A 758 -27.32 -13.09 -9.86
C ASN A 758 -26.62 -13.79 -11.02
N VAL A 759 -25.63 -14.64 -10.69
CA VAL A 759 -24.92 -15.52 -11.61
C VAL A 759 -25.26 -16.98 -11.26
N ALA A 760 -26.29 -17.52 -11.91
CA ALA A 760 -26.89 -18.80 -11.54
C ALA A 760 -26.01 -20.03 -11.89
N TYR A 761 -25.30 -19.98 -13.02
CA TYR A 761 -24.62 -21.14 -13.63
C TYR A 761 -23.15 -21.32 -13.22
N GLY A 762 -22.68 -20.60 -12.20
CA GLY A 762 -21.30 -20.72 -11.73
C GLY A 762 -21.01 -22.07 -11.07
N LYS A 763 -19.73 -22.47 -11.05
CA LYS A 763 -19.24 -23.63 -10.29
C LYS A 763 -17.99 -23.24 -9.52
N GLU A 764 -17.91 -23.68 -8.27
CA GLU A 764 -16.72 -23.51 -7.45
C GLU A 764 -15.63 -24.49 -7.88
N GLU A 765 -14.44 -23.98 -8.16
CA GLU A 765 -13.23 -24.76 -8.45
C GLU A 765 -12.11 -24.36 -7.49
N PHE A 766 -11.15 -25.27 -7.26
CA PHE A 766 -9.94 -24.99 -6.51
C PHE A 766 -8.74 -24.81 -7.44
N ASP A 767 -7.88 -23.83 -7.14
CA ASP A 767 -6.55 -23.73 -7.76
C ASP A 767 -5.55 -24.74 -7.13
N TYR A 768 -4.32 -24.73 -7.64
CA TYR A 768 -3.22 -25.58 -7.13
C TYR A 768 -2.84 -25.29 -5.66
N ARG A 769 -3.32 -24.17 -5.08
CA ARG A 769 -3.14 -23.79 -3.67
C ARG A 769 -4.41 -24.01 -2.84
N TYR A 770 -5.40 -24.73 -3.36
CA TYR A 770 -6.70 -24.97 -2.72
C TYR A 770 -7.49 -23.68 -2.41
N SER A 771 -7.26 -22.60 -3.16
CA SER A 771 -8.05 -21.37 -3.13
C SER A 771 -9.19 -21.44 -4.15
N THR A 772 -10.37 -20.97 -3.78
CA THR A 772 -11.59 -21.10 -4.58
C THR A 772 -11.68 -20.03 -5.68
N ARG A 773 -12.18 -20.42 -6.85
CA ARG A 773 -12.52 -19.55 -7.98
C ARG A 773 -13.82 -19.99 -8.66
N ASN A 774 -14.41 -19.11 -9.45
CA ASN A 774 -15.61 -19.37 -10.24
C ASN A 774 -15.44 -18.74 -11.62
N MET A 775 -15.16 -19.58 -12.62
CA MET A 775 -14.80 -19.13 -13.96
C MET A 775 -15.94 -18.41 -14.68
N VAL A 776 -17.20 -18.75 -14.39
CA VAL A 776 -18.36 -18.04 -14.96
C VAL A 776 -18.41 -16.60 -14.45
N GLU A 777 -18.21 -16.38 -13.14
CA GLU A 777 -18.08 -15.03 -12.59
C GLU A 777 -16.89 -14.28 -13.19
N VAL A 778 -15.73 -14.93 -13.40
CA VAL A 778 -14.55 -14.32 -14.04
C VAL A 778 -14.90 -13.79 -15.44
N VAL A 779 -15.64 -14.58 -16.23
CA VAL A 779 -16.06 -14.21 -17.58
C VAL A 779 -17.04 -13.05 -17.55
N VAL A 780 -18.07 -13.12 -16.71
CA VAL A 780 -19.10 -12.08 -16.56
C VAL A 780 -18.49 -10.74 -16.13
N VAL A 781 -17.64 -10.76 -15.09
CA VAL A 781 -16.95 -9.56 -14.59
C VAL A 781 -16.02 -8.98 -15.66
N SER A 782 -15.33 -9.82 -16.43
CA SER A 782 -14.44 -9.36 -17.51
C SER A 782 -15.22 -8.70 -18.66
N GLU A 783 -16.37 -9.25 -19.04
CA GLU A 783 -17.25 -8.65 -20.05
C GLU A 783 -17.85 -7.32 -19.55
N MET A 784 -18.18 -7.24 -18.25
CA MET A 784 -18.63 -6.00 -17.62
C MET A 784 -17.57 -4.90 -17.73
N VAL A 785 -16.31 -5.22 -17.40
CA VAL A 785 -15.19 -4.28 -17.55
C VAL A 785 -15.00 -3.86 -19.00
N ALA A 786 -15.11 -4.79 -19.95
CA ALA A 786 -15.01 -4.47 -21.38
C ALA A 786 -16.13 -3.53 -21.84
N THR A 787 -17.35 -3.73 -21.33
CA THR A 787 -18.51 -2.89 -21.62
C THR A 787 -18.35 -1.48 -21.03
N LEU A 788 -17.92 -1.38 -19.77
CA LEU A 788 -17.55 -0.11 -19.14
C LEU A 788 -16.44 0.63 -19.90
N ALA A 789 -15.40 -0.08 -20.30
CA ALA A 789 -14.29 0.48 -21.08
C ALA A 789 -14.77 1.02 -22.44
N LYS A 790 -15.75 0.37 -23.08
CA LYS A 790 -16.37 0.86 -24.33
C LYS A 790 -17.23 2.10 -24.06
N ALA A 791 -18.07 2.09 -23.04
CA ALA A 791 -18.98 3.19 -22.69
C ALA A 791 -18.25 4.46 -22.19
N THR A 792 -17.03 4.30 -21.70
CA THR A 792 -16.18 5.41 -21.25
C THR A 792 -15.37 6.05 -22.38
N LYS A 793 -15.26 5.41 -23.56
CA LYS A 793 -14.66 6.04 -24.75
C LYS A 793 -15.48 7.25 -25.15
N GLY A 794 -14.86 8.43 -25.10
CA GLY A 794 -15.49 9.72 -25.43
C GLY A 794 -15.90 10.56 -24.21
N ARG A 795 -15.86 10.02 -22.99
CA ARG A 795 -16.08 10.83 -21.77
C ARG A 795 -14.81 11.64 -21.41
N LYS A 796 -15.01 12.87 -20.91
CA LYS A 796 -13.91 13.73 -20.42
C LYS A 796 -13.42 13.35 -19.03
N GLN A 797 -14.26 12.70 -18.22
CA GLN A 797 -13.95 12.35 -16.84
C GLN A 797 -13.18 11.03 -16.76
N ARG A 798 -12.25 10.96 -15.81
CA ARG A 798 -11.59 9.71 -15.43
C ARG A 798 -12.60 8.81 -14.71
N VAL A 799 -12.54 7.52 -14.98
CA VAL A 799 -13.37 6.49 -14.33
C VAL A 799 -12.45 5.43 -13.77
N SER A 800 -12.55 5.20 -12.47
CA SER A 800 -11.79 4.16 -11.78
C SER A 800 -12.69 3.01 -11.35
N VAL A 801 -12.23 1.78 -11.60
CA VAL A 801 -13.00 0.55 -11.34
C VAL A 801 -12.19 -0.36 -10.43
N GLY A 802 -12.74 -0.71 -9.28
CA GLY A 802 -12.17 -1.70 -8.37
C GLY A 802 -12.93 -3.01 -8.45
N ILE A 803 -12.22 -4.11 -8.64
CA ILE A 803 -12.76 -5.46 -8.58
C ILE A 803 -12.26 -6.12 -7.31
N ILE A 804 -13.20 -6.50 -6.45
CA ILE A 804 -12.93 -7.08 -5.15
C ILE A 804 -13.42 -8.53 -5.15
N SER A 805 -12.57 -9.45 -4.69
CA SER A 805 -12.98 -10.82 -4.42
C SER A 805 -12.35 -11.35 -3.12
N PRO A 806 -13.07 -12.15 -2.32
CA PRO A 806 -12.53 -12.76 -1.09
C PRO A 806 -11.38 -13.75 -1.34
N TYR A 807 -11.29 -14.36 -2.53
CA TYR A 807 -10.35 -15.45 -2.81
C TYR A 807 -9.24 -15.01 -3.76
N LYS A 808 -7.97 -15.30 -3.39
CA LYS A 808 -6.80 -14.97 -4.21
C LYS A 808 -6.82 -15.67 -5.57
N ALA A 809 -7.28 -16.93 -5.64
CA ALA A 809 -7.42 -17.63 -6.91
C ALA A 809 -8.36 -16.90 -7.88
N GLN A 810 -9.48 -16.37 -7.39
CA GLN A 810 -10.39 -15.55 -8.21
C GLN A 810 -9.73 -14.23 -8.64
N VAL A 811 -9.04 -13.54 -7.74
CA VAL A 811 -8.29 -12.31 -8.06
C VAL A 811 -7.31 -12.58 -9.20
N TYR A 812 -6.50 -13.63 -9.12
CA TYR A 812 -5.55 -13.99 -10.16
C TYR A 812 -6.23 -14.38 -11.47
N ALA A 813 -7.32 -15.15 -11.42
CA ALA A 813 -8.07 -15.54 -12.62
C ALA A 813 -8.67 -14.32 -13.36
N ILE A 814 -9.18 -13.34 -12.62
CA ILE A 814 -9.67 -12.08 -13.20
C ILE A 814 -8.52 -11.26 -13.78
N GLN A 815 -7.40 -11.13 -13.05
CA GLN A 815 -6.23 -10.41 -13.53
C GLN A 815 -5.65 -11.01 -14.82
N ASP A 816 -5.55 -12.35 -14.87
CA ASP A 816 -5.06 -13.08 -16.03
C ASP A 816 -5.95 -12.85 -17.26
N ARG A 817 -7.28 -12.94 -17.08
CA ARG A 817 -8.25 -12.70 -18.16
C ARG A 817 -8.27 -11.26 -18.67
N LEU A 818 -8.11 -10.27 -17.78
CA LEU A 818 -8.06 -8.85 -18.17
C LEU A 818 -6.71 -8.47 -18.80
N GLY A 819 -5.63 -9.16 -18.42
CA GLY A 819 -4.26 -8.85 -18.78
C GLY A 819 -3.83 -7.43 -18.38
N LYS A 820 -2.80 -6.90 -19.03
CA LYS A 820 -2.28 -5.53 -18.78
C LYS A 820 -3.09 -4.43 -19.48
N LYS A 821 -4.22 -4.77 -20.11
CA LYS A 821 -4.99 -3.88 -21.01
C LYS A 821 -5.54 -2.63 -20.32
N TYR A 822 -5.90 -2.74 -19.04
CA TYR A 822 -6.59 -1.67 -18.29
C TYR A 822 -5.79 -1.17 -17.06
N THR A 823 -4.58 -1.68 -16.86
CA THR A 823 -3.73 -1.35 -15.70
C THR A 823 -2.95 -0.05 -15.91
N SER A 824 -2.62 0.27 -17.17
CA SER A 824 -1.86 1.46 -17.57
C SER A 824 -2.32 1.96 -18.94
N SER A 825 -3.59 2.36 -19.07
CA SER A 825 -4.09 2.92 -20.33
C SER A 825 -3.30 4.20 -20.69
N ALA A 826 -2.79 4.29 -21.92
CA ALA A 826 -1.97 5.44 -22.37
C ALA A 826 -2.69 6.80 -22.24
N ASP A 827 -4.03 6.80 -22.25
CA ASP A 827 -4.87 7.99 -22.08
C ASP A 827 -5.18 8.31 -20.61
N GLY A 828 -4.94 7.38 -19.67
CA GLY A 828 -5.20 7.54 -18.24
C GLY A 828 -6.65 7.87 -17.86
N LYS A 829 -7.64 7.63 -18.74
CA LYS A 829 -9.07 7.94 -18.52
C LYS A 829 -9.86 6.80 -17.88
N PHE A 830 -9.38 5.57 -18.03
CA PHE A 830 -10.01 4.37 -17.47
C PHE A 830 -8.95 3.48 -16.85
N SER A 831 -9.14 3.11 -15.58
CA SER A 831 -8.21 2.28 -14.81
C SER A 831 -8.95 1.21 -14.05
N VAL A 832 -8.41 -0.01 -14.05
CA VAL A 832 -8.99 -1.15 -13.33
C VAL A 832 -7.99 -1.67 -12.31
N SER A 833 -8.42 -1.80 -11.05
CA SER A 833 -7.66 -2.42 -9.97
C SER A 833 -8.36 -3.70 -9.52
N VAL A 834 -7.64 -4.83 -9.44
CA VAL A 834 -8.20 -6.12 -8.99
C VAL A 834 -7.45 -6.58 -7.76
N ARG A 835 -8.12 -6.68 -6.61
CA ARG A 835 -7.48 -7.04 -5.32
C ARG A 835 -8.42 -7.85 -4.44
N SER A 836 -7.88 -8.43 -3.37
CA SER A 836 -8.69 -9.01 -2.31
C SER A 836 -9.38 -7.93 -1.46
N VAL A 837 -10.39 -8.31 -0.66
CA VAL A 837 -11.04 -7.41 0.32
C VAL A 837 -10.00 -6.71 1.21
N ASP A 838 -9.11 -7.51 1.82
CA ASP A 838 -8.05 -7.01 2.70
C ASP A 838 -7.07 -6.07 1.94
N GLY A 839 -6.78 -6.36 0.67
CA GLY A 839 -5.92 -5.51 -0.17
C GLY A 839 -6.59 -4.22 -0.66
N PHE A 840 -7.90 -4.07 -0.47
CA PHE A 840 -8.68 -2.87 -0.79
C PHE A 840 -8.90 -1.96 0.42
N GLN A 841 -8.42 -2.34 1.60
CA GLN A 841 -8.55 -1.53 2.80
C GLN A 841 -7.86 -0.18 2.63
N GLY A 842 -8.54 0.89 3.03
CA GLY A 842 -8.10 2.28 2.78
C GLY A 842 -8.26 2.78 1.34
N GLY A 843 -8.53 1.91 0.36
CA GLY A 843 -8.85 2.28 -1.01
C GLY A 843 -10.30 2.67 -1.21
N GLU A 844 -10.58 3.40 -2.29
CA GLU A 844 -11.91 3.73 -2.79
C GLU A 844 -11.86 3.83 -4.32
N GLU A 845 -12.96 3.53 -5.00
CA GLU A 845 -13.07 3.69 -6.45
C GLU A 845 -14.44 4.24 -6.83
N ASP A 846 -14.55 4.80 -8.02
CA ASP A 846 -15.81 5.31 -8.56
C ASP A 846 -16.85 4.18 -8.71
N ILE A 847 -16.41 3.03 -9.24
CA ILE A 847 -17.22 1.81 -9.40
C ILE A 847 -16.53 0.65 -8.68
N ILE A 848 -17.27 -0.09 -7.86
CA ILE A 848 -16.80 -1.36 -7.28
C ILE A 848 -17.63 -2.51 -7.80
N ILE A 849 -16.93 -3.55 -8.26
CA ILE A 849 -17.48 -4.83 -8.65
C ILE A 849 -17.03 -5.87 -7.63
N ILE A 850 -17.96 -6.51 -6.94
CA ILE A 850 -17.65 -7.61 -6.00
C ILE A 850 -17.95 -8.94 -6.69
N SER A 851 -16.95 -9.83 -6.79
CA SER A 851 -17.15 -11.22 -7.21
C SER A 851 -17.12 -12.12 -5.98
N THR A 852 -18.27 -12.68 -5.63
CA THR A 852 -18.46 -13.44 -4.38
C THR A 852 -18.01 -14.90 -4.48
N VAL A 853 -17.87 -15.45 -5.69
CA VAL A 853 -17.34 -16.78 -6.03
C VAL A 853 -18.24 -17.95 -5.64
N ARG A 854 -18.84 -17.91 -4.45
CA ARG A 854 -19.52 -19.07 -3.85
C ARG A 854 -20.80 -19.41 -4.59
N CYS A 855 -20.93 -20.67 -4.96
CA CYS A 855 -22.05 -21.29 -5.64
C CYS A 855 -22.20 -22.74 -5.17
N ASN A 856 -23.08 -22.98 -4.20
CA ASN A 856 -23.36 -24.32 -3.67
C ASN A 856 -24.73 -24.41 -2.99
N LEU A 857 -25.34 -25.60 -3.03
CA LEU A 857 -26.67 -25.86 -2.45
C LEU A 857 -26.72 -25.78 -0.92
N LYS A 858 -25.54 -25.81 -0.25
CA LYS A 858 -25.45 -25.81 1.22
C LYS A 858 -25.50 -24.41 1.83
N GLY A 859 -25.51 -23.35 1.02
CA GLY A 859 -25.38 -21.97 1.49
C GLY A 859 -24.02 -21.66 2.13
N SER A 860 -23.00 -22.48 1.88
CA SER A 860 -21.68 -22.27 2.50
C SER A 860 -20.97 -21.10 1.83
N VAL A 861 -20.69 -20.05 2.60
CA VAL A 861 -20.04 -18.85 2.08
C VAL A 861 -18.58 -18.67 2.53
N GLY A 862 -18.12 -19.45 3.52
CA GLY A 862 -16.71 -19.46 3.94
C GLY A 862 -16.21 -18.08 4.34
N PHE A 863 -15.21 -17.56 3.62
CA PHE A 863 -14.44 -16.36 4.01
C PHE A 863 -15.28 -15.07 4.04
N ILE A 864 -16.36 -14.98 3.27
CA ILE A 864 -17.27 -13.81 3.26
C ILE A 864 -18.28 -13.82 4.41
N SER A 865 -18.34 -14.88 5.22
CA SER A 865 -19.16 -14.89 6.44
C SER A 865 -18.71 -13.86 7.47
N ASN A 866 -17.45 -13.42 7.41
CA ASN A 866 -16.92 -12.40 8.29
C ASN A 866 -17.62 -11.04 8.06
N ARG A 867 -18.30 -10.55 9.10
CA ARG A 867 -19.07 -9.30 9.07
C ARG A 867 -18.21 -8.07 8.73
N GLN A 868 -17.02 -7.96 9.31
CA GLN A 868 -16.10 -6.84 9.11
C GLN A 868 -15.58 -6.78 7.66
N ARG A 869 -15.23 -7.92 7.07
CA ARG A 869 -14.86 -8.02 5.64
C ARG A 869 -15.99 -7.61 4.72
N THR A 870 -17.21 -8.03 5.03
CA THR A 870 -18.39 -7.63 4.26
C THR A 870 -18.59 -6.12 4.33
N ASN A 871 -18.52 -5.52 5.52
CA ASN A 871 -18.61 -4.07 5.71
C ASN A 871 -17.53 -3.33 4.90
N VAL A 872 -16.27 -3.80 4.92
CA VAL A 872 -15.21 -3.21 4.09
C VAL A 872 -15.56 -3.29 2.61
N ALA A 873 -15.92 -4.46 2.10
CA ALA A 873 -16.20 -4.67 0.67
C ALA A 873 -17.33 -3.77 0.16
N LEU A 874 -18.43 -3.65 0.91
CA LEU A 874 -19.60 -2.87 0.53
C LEU A 874 -19.36 -1.35 0.56
N THR A 875 -18.33 -0.88 1.27
CA THR A 875 -18.10 0.55 1.52
C THR A 875 -16.91 1.14 0.77
N ARG A 876 -16.44 0.45 -0.28
CA ARG A 876 -15.35 0.90 -1.15
C ARG A 876 -15.83 1.78 -2.33
N ALA A 877 -17.10 1.68 -2.70
CA ALA A 877 -17.67 2.38 -3.85
C ALA A 877 -18.02 3.83 -3.54
N ARG A 878 -17.82 4.72 -4.52
CA ARG A 878 -18.33 6.10 -4.46
C ARG A 878 -19.69 6.23 -5.13
N TYR A 879 -19.81 5.79 -6.39
CA TYR A 879 -21.00 6.03 -7.19
C TYR A 879 -21.80 4.76 -7.51
N CYS A 880 -21.11 3.65 -7.83
CA CYS A 880 -21.75 2.40 -8.21
C CYS A 880 -21.14 1.20 -7.49
N LEU A 881 -21.99 0.37 -6.88
CA LEU A 881 -21.63 -0.92 -6.29
C LEU A 881 -22.42 -2.03 -6.99
N TRP A 882 -21.71 -2.91 -7.69
CA TRP A 882 -22.29 -4.07 -8.39
C TRP A 882 -21.75 -5.37 -7.82
N ILE A 883 -22.66 -6.19 -7.31
CA ILE A 883 -22.32 -7.44 -6.62
C ILE A 883 -22.69 -8.60 -7.54
N PHE A 884 -21.69 -9.39 -7.94
CA PHE A 884 -21.86 -10.60 -8.75
C PHE A 884 -21.72 -11.83 -7.86
N GLY A 885 -22.75 -12.68 -7.87
CA GLY A 885 -22.77 -13.86 -7.05
C GLY A 885 -23.96 -14.76 -7.30
N ASN A 886 -23.92 -15.97 -6.76
CA ASN A 886 -25.07 -16.87 -6.79
C ASN A 886 -26.09 -16.46 -5.72
N GLY A 887 -27.21 -15.87 -6.14
CA GLY A 887 -28.28 -15.39 -5.27
C GLY A 887 -28.76 -16.46 -4.29
N PRO A 888 -29.17 -17.66 -4.75
CA PRO A 888 -29.64 -18.74 -3.87
C PRO A 888 -28.59 -19.16 -2.82
N THR A 889 -27.32 -19.28 -3.18
CA THR A 889 -26.25 -19.66 -2.22
C THR A 889 -26.09 -18.62 -1.12
N LEU A 890 -26.10 -17.33 -1.48
CA LEU A 890 -25.91 -16.23 -0.53
C LEU A 890 -27.14 -16.02 0.35
N GLU A 891 -28.34 -16.16 -0.22
CA GLU A 891 -29.63 -16.09 0.48
C GLU A 891 -29.73 -17.13 1.59
N HIS A 892 -29.39 -18.38 1.30
CA HIS A 892 -29.42 -19.49 2.26
C HIS A 892 -28.20 -19.59 3.17
N SER A 893 -27.33 -18.59 3.19
CA SER A 893 -26.06 -18.67 3.92
C SER A 893 -26.17 -18.56 5.43
N GLY A 894 -27.29 -18.05 5.96
CA GLY A 894 -27.44 -17.72 7.38
C GLY A 894 -26.52 -16.58 7.84
N THR A 895 -25.91 -15.83 6.91
CA THR A 895 -25.00 -14.72 7.20
C THR A 895 -25.60 -13.37 6.77
N VAL A 896 -24.82 -12.29 6.97
CA VAL A 896 -25.18 -10.94 6.49
C VAL A 896 -25.50 -10.89 4.98
N TRP A 897 -24.93 -11.80 4.18
CA TRP A 897 -25.21 -11.88 2.74
C TRP A 897 -26.65 -12.27 2.43
N GLY A 898 -27.28 -13.10 3.26
CA GLY A 898 -28.69 -13.44 3.06
C GLY A 898 -29.60 -12.22 3.23
N LYS A 899 -29.33 -11.43 4.29
CA LYS A 899 -30.02 -10.14 4.50
C LYS A 899 -29.76 -9.15 3.36
N LEU A 900 -28.54 -9.14 2.82
CA LEU A 900 -28.17 -8.27 1.70
C LEU A 900 -28.93 -8.63 0.42
N VAL A 901 -29.05 -9.93 0.10
CA VAL A 901 -29.81 -10.39 -1.06
C VAL A 901 -31.29 -10.02 -0.93
N ASN A 902 -31.88 -10.24 0.24
CA ASN A 902 -33.28 -9.87 0.50
C ASN A 902 -33.48 -8.36 0.39
N ASP A 903 -32.59 -7.56 0.98
CA ASP A 903 -32.62 -6.10 0.84
C ASP A 903 -32.51 -5.63 -0.62
N ALA A 904 -31.69 -6.28 -1.44
CA ALA A 904 -31.62 -5.98 -2.87
C ALA A 904 -32.92 -6.33 -3.60
N LYS A 905 -33.58 -7.44 -3.25
CA LYS A 905 -34.90 -7.81 -3.80
C LYS A 905 -35.98 -6.81 -3.39
N ASP A 906 -36.05 -6.46 -2.12
CA ASP A 906 -37.04 -5.51 -1.56
C ASP A 906 -36.93 -4.12 -2.20
N ARG A 907 -35.71 -3.70 -2.54
CA ARG A 907 -35.43 -2.42 -3.22
C ARG A 907 -35.52 -2.48 -4.74
N GLY A 908 -35.86 -3.63 -5.32
CA GLY A 908 -35.92 -3.82 -6.79
C GLY A 908 -34.56 -3.72 -7.48
N CYS A 909 -33.46 -3.96 -6.76
CA CYS A 909 -32.08 -3.90 -7.24
C CYS A 909 -31.46 -5.30 -7.46
N PHE A 910 -32.26 -6.37 -7.38
CA PHE A 910 -31.86 -7.73 -7.68
C PHE A 910 -32.16 -8.06 -9.15
N HIS A 911 -31.13 -8.43 -9.90
CA HIS A 911 -31.22 -8.71 -11.33
C HIS A 911 -30.53 -10.03 -11.66
N ASN A 912 -30.91 -10.67 -12.77
CA ASN A 912 -30.18 -11.82 -13.28
C ASN A 912 -29.21 -11.38 -14.37
N ALA A 913 -27.97 -11.85 -14.33
CA ALA A 913 -26.95 -11.51 -15.34
C ALA A 913 -27.42 -11.79 -16.77
N GLU A 914 -28.31 -12.75 -16.93
CA GLU A 914 -28.84 -13.24 -18.21
C GLU A 914 -29.86 -12.30 -18.85
N GLU A 915 -30.38 -11.33 -18.10
CA GLU A 915 -31.23 -10.28 -18.64
C GLU A 915 -30.46 -9.34 -19.59
N ASP A 916 -29.12 -9.31 -19.49
CA ASP A 916 -28.24 -8.62 -20.43
C ASP A 916 -27.69 -9.57 -21.50
N ASN A 917 -27.94 -9.26 -22.77
CA ASN A 917 -27.55 -10.10 -23.91
C ASN A 917 -26.02 -10.34 -23.99
N ASN A 918 -25.19 -9.37 -23.63
CA ASN A 918 -23.73 -9.55 -23.66
C ASN A 918 -23.28 -10.50 -22.57
N LEU A 919 -23.82 -10.35 -21.36
CA LEU A 919 -23.52 -11.23 -20.23
C LEU A 919 -24.05 -12.65 -20.47
N ALA A 920 -25.27 -12.81 -20.98
CA ALA A 920 -25.84 -14.12 -21.33
C ALA A 920 -24.98 -14.89 -22.34
N ARG A 921 -24.49 -14.20 -23.37
CA ARG A 921 -23.59 -14.78 -24.38
C ARG A 921 -22.22 -15.14 -23.77
N ALA A 922 -21.70 -14.31 -22.88
CA ALA A 922 -20.45 -14.56 -22.19
C ALA A 922 -20.54 -15.79 -21.27
N ILE A 923 -21.64 -15.92 -20.51
CA ILE A 923 -21.95 -17.10 -19.67
C ILE A 923 -22.01 -18.35 -20.55
N THR A 924 -22.79 -18.32 -21.63
CA THR A 924 -22.93 -19.47 -22.52
C THR A 924 -21.59 -19.91 -23.11
N THR A 925 -20.77 -18.96 -23.58
CA THR A 925 -19.42 -19.25 -24.09
C THR A 925 -18.55 -19.92 -23.03
N SER A 926 -18.60 -19.44 -21.79
CA SER A 926 -17.85 -20.05 -20.68
C SER A 926 -18.32 -21.47 -20.38
N LEU A 927 -19.62 -21.75 -20.42
CA LEU A 927 -20.15 -23.09 -20.17
C LEU A 927 -19.72 -24.10 -21.24
N VAL A 928 -19.61 -23.67 -22.50
CA VAL A 928 -19.05 -24.47 -23.59
C VAL A 928 -17.57 -24.79 -23.33
N GLU A 929 -16.77 -23.79 -22.96
CA GLU A 929 -15.33 -23.95 -22.67
C GLU A 929 -15.07 -24.92 -21.50
N LEU A 930 -15.97 -24.92 -20.49
CA LEU A 930 -15.88 -25.79 -19.32
C LEU A 930 -16.44 -27.21 -19.58
N GLY A 931 -17.07 -27.46 -20.73
CA GLY A 931 -17.73 -28.74 -21.03
C GLY A 931 -19.00 -29.01 -20.20
N GLU A 932 -19.55 -28.00 -19.52
CA GLU A 932 -20.68 -28.11 -18.59
C GLU A 932 -22.03 -27.87 -19.30
N LEU A 933 -22.19 -28.48 -20.48
CA LEU A 933 -23.28 -28.22 -21.43
C LEU A 933 -24.65 -28.70 -20.96
N HIS A 934 -24.70 -29.68 -20.04
CA HIS A 934 -25.94 -30.18 -19.45
C HIS A 934 -26.73 -29.10 -18.70
N LEU A 935 -26.05 -28.04 -18.24
CA LEU A 935 -26.69 -26.89 -17.57
C LEU A 935 -27.49 -26.01 -18.55
N LEU A 936 -27.18 -26.05 -19.85
CA LEU A 936 -27.92 -25.34 -20.91
C LEU A 936 -29.17 -26.09 -21.38
N GLN A 937 -29.31 -27.39 -21.03
CA GLN A 937 -30.40 -28.25 -21.49
C GLN A 937 -31.66 -28.21 -20.59
N LYS A 938 -31.59 -27.60 -19.40
CA LYS A 938 -32.79 -27.39 -18.58
C LYS A 938 -33.73 -26.43 -19.32
N LYS A 939 -35.03 -26.81 -19.38
CA LYS A 939 -36.11 -26.35 -20.28
C LYS A 939 -36.27 -24.83 -20.55
N ASP A 940 -35.56 -23.96 -19.84
CA ASP A 940 -35.53 -22.50 -20.01
C ASP A 940 -34.13 -22.01 -20.45
N SER A 941 -33.64 -22.47 -21.61
CA SER A 941 -32.28 -22.18 -22.05
C SER A 941 -32.03 -20.66 -22.27
N LEU A 942 -30.94 -20.18 -21.67
CA LEU A 942 -30.41 -18.81 -21.64
C LEU A 942 -30.53 -17.96 -22.92
N LEU A 943 -30.35 -18.59 -24.09
CA LEU A 943 -30.32 -17.91 -25.40
C LEU A 943 -31.68 -17.83 -26.09
N PHE A 944 -32.65 -18.63 -25.65
CA PHE A 944 -33.92 -18.85 -26.36
C PHE A 944 -35.14 -18.39 -25.55
N ARG A 945 -34.96 -17.55 -24.52
CA ARG A 945 -36.06 -17.03 -23.69
C ARG A 945 -37.08 -16.20 -24.49
N LYS A 946 -36.65 -15.59 -25.61
CA LYS A 946 -37.50 -14.88 -26.57
C LYS A 946 -37.72 -15.67 -27.87
N ALA A 947 -37.29 -16.93 -27.91
CA ALA A 947 -37.44 -17.76 -29.10
C ALA A 947 -38.91 -18.11 -29.30
N ARG A 948 -39.34 -18.05 -30.57
CA ARG A 948 -40.64 -18.55 -30.99
C ARG A 948 -40.58 -20.06 -31.24
N TRP A 949 -39.40 -20.56 -31.63
CA TRP A 949 -39.14 -21.98 -31.88
C TRP A 949 -38.44 -22.64 -30.69
N LYS A 950 -38.91 -23.83 -30.31
CA LYS A 950 -38.19 -24.71 -29.37
C LYS A 950 -36.97 -25.30 -30.08
N VAL A 951 -35.77 -25.08 -29.55
CA VAL A 951 -34.51 -25.51 -30.18
C VAL A 951 -33.96 -26.75 -29.49
N HIS A 952 -33.67 -27.79 -30.26
CA HIS A 952 -33.03 -29.01 -29.81
C HIS A 952 -31.66 -29.15 -30.45
N PHE A 953 -30.67 -29.62 -29.69
CA PHE A 953 -29.32 -29.83 -30.19
C PHE A 953 -29.01 -31.33 -30.25
N SER A 954 -28.11 -31.73 -31.16
CA SER A 954 -27.55 -33.08 -31.18
C SER A 954 -26.24 -33.13 -30.37
N ASP A 955 -25.81 -34.33 -29.98
CA ASP A 955 -24.52 -34.53 -29.30
C ASP A 955 -23.34 -34.13 -30.20
N ASP A 956 -23.45 -34.30 -31.52
CA ASP A 956 -22.39 -33.98 -32.46
C ASP A 956 -22.18 -32.46 -32.57
N PHE A 957 -23.27 -31.67 -32.51
CA PHE A 957 -23.19 -30.20 -32.40
C PHE A 957 -22.39 -29.77 -31.16
N TRP A 958 -22.68 -30.37 -30.01
CA TRP A 958 -21.99 -30.04 -28.78
C TRP A 958 -20.52 -30.43 -28.81
N LYS A 959 -20.18 -31.61 -29.36
CA LYS A 959 -18.79 -32.00 -29.60
C LYS A 959 -18.07 -31.00 -30.50
N SER A 960 -18.76 -30.49 -31.52
CA SER A 960 -18.20 -29.47 -32.42
C SER A 960 -18.01 -28.12 -31.74
N MET A 961 -18.94 -27.68 -30.88
CA MET A 961 -18.80 -26.47 -30.06
C MET A 961 -17.61 -26.58 -29.08
N VAL A 962 -17.37 -27.74 -28.47
CA VAL A 962 -16.17 -27.93 -27.61
C VAL A 962 -14.88 -27.98 -28.44
N ARG A 963 -14.93 -28.55 -29.64
CA ARG A 963 -13.77 -28.64 -30.55
C ARG A 963 -13.33 -27.28 -31.10
N ILE A 964 -14.28 -26.37 -31.33
CA ILE A 964 -14.01 -25.03 -31.82
C ILE A 964 -13.48 -24.19 -30.65
N LYS A 965 -12.23 -23.72 -30.73
CA LYS A 965 -11.62 -22.89 -29.66
C LYS A 965 -11.83 -21.38 -29.86
N SER A 966 -12.42 -20.97 -30.97
CA SER A 966 -12.54 -19.55 -31.31
C SER A 966 -13.83 -18.94 -30.77
N VAL A 967 -13.67 -17.99 -29.84
CA VAL A 967 -14.76 -17.20 -29.24
C VAL A 967 -15.54 -16.42 -30.30
N GLU A 968 -14.88 -15.93 -31.35
CA GLU A 968 -15.56 -15.22 -32.44
C GLU A 968 -16.50 -16.14 -33.24
N ILE A 969 -16.11 -17.39 -33.43
CA ILE A 969 -16.92 -18.39 -34.13
C ILE A 969 -18.12 -18.76 -33.26
N HIS A 970 -17.92 -19.02 -31.96
CA HIS A 970 -19.02 -19.26 -31.02
C HIS A 970 -20.02 -18.11 -31.00
N ASN A 971 -19.56 -16.87 -30.96
CA ASN A 971 -20.43 -15.71 -31.04
C ASN A 971 -21.26 -15.67 -32.33
N LYS A 972 -20.66 -16.01 -33.48
CA LYS A 972 -21.40 -16.07 -34.75
C LYS A 972 -22.43 -17.19 -34.76
N VAL A 973 -22.09 -18.37 -34.23
CA VAL A 973 -23.03 -19.49 -34.06
C VAL A 973 -24.21 -19.07 -33.19
N PHE A 974 -23.96 -18.47 -32.02
CA PHE A 974 -25.04 -18.06 -31.11
C PHE A 974 -25.93 -16.97 -31.72
N CYS A 975 -25.36 -15.96 -32.39
CA CYS A 975 -26.15 -14.95 -33.10
C CYS A 975 -27.03 -15.57 -34.19
N LEU A 976 -26.53 -16.60 -34.88
CA LEU A 976 -27.28 -17.30 -35.92
C LEU A 976 -28.43 -18.12 -35.32
N LEU A 977 -28.16 -18.83 -34.21
CA LEU A 977 -29.17 -19.60 -33.48
C LEU A 977 -30.27 -18.70 -32.90
N GLU A 978 -29.90 -17.54 -32.34
CA GLU A 978 -30.87 -16.55 -31.84
C GLU A 978 -31.82 -16.10 -32.96
N LYS A 979 -31.27 -15.74 -34.12
CA LYS A 979 -32.08 -15.40 -35.31
C LYS A 979 -32.99 -16.55 -35.73
N LEU A 980 -32.44 -17.75 -35.91
CA LEU A 980 -33.21 -18.92 -36.33
C LEU A 980 -34.37 -19.23 -35.36
N SER A 981 -34.07 -19.18 -34.06
CA SER A 981 -35.04 -19.44 -32.99
C SER A 981 -36.15 -18.39 -32.91
N SER A 982 -35.89 -17.15 -33.34
CA SER A 982 -36.87 -16.06 -33.41
C SER A 982 -37.82 -16.16 -34.62
N GLY A 983 -37.63 -17.15 -35.50
CA GLY A 983 -38.42 -17.33 -36.72
C GLY A 983 -37.79 -16.69 -37.97
N TRP A 984 -36.61 -16.06 -37.85
CA TRP A 984 -35.92 -15.53 -39.02
C TRP A 984 -35.41 -16.67 -39.91
N ARG A 985 -35.58 -16.51 -41.22
CA ARG A 985 -35.00 -17.36 -42.26
C ARG A 985 -34.26 -16.49 -43.28
N ARG A 986 -33.33 -17.12 -44.00
CA ARG A 986 -32.61 -16.46 -45.08
C ARG A 986 -33.56 -16.17 -46.25
N PRO A 987 -33.50 -14.97 -46.88
CA PRO A 987 -34.31 -14.67 -48.07
C PRO A 987 -33.95 -15.58 -49.25
N ASP A 988 -34.95 -16.02 -50.02
CA ASP A 988 -34.79 -16.98 -51.13
C ASP A 988 -33.83 -16.52 -52.24
N ASN A 989 -33.54 -15.22 -52.35
CA ASN A 989 -32.62 -14.65 -53.33
C ASN A 989 -31.12 -14.88 -53.01
N GLU A 990 -30.78 -15.46 -51.84
CA GLU A 990 -29.43 -15.90 -51.48
C GLU A 990 -29.33 -17.44 -51.32
N ALA A 991 -30.01 -18.19 -52.19
CA ALA A 991 -29.96 -19.65 -52.21
C ALA A 991 -28.51 -20.18 -52.23
N ASN A 992 -28.23 -21.19 -51.40
CA ASN A 992 -26.94 -21.89 -51.37
C ASN A 992 -26.63 -22.48 -52.76
N PRO A 993 -25.41 -22.33 -53.31
CA PRO A 993 -25.12 -22.76 -54.68
C PRO A 993 -25.12 -24.27 -54.94
N ASN A 994 -25.23 -25.16 -53.94
CA ASN A 994 -25.03 -26.59 -54.14
C ASN A 994 -26.12 -27.42 -53.44
N THR A 995 -27.12 -27.80 -54.21
CA THR A 995 -28.14 -28.81 -53.89
C THR A 995 -27.46 -30.17 -53.70
N ILE A 996 -27.54 -30.74 -52.50
CA ILE A 996 -27.18 -32.15 -52.27
C ILE A 996 -28.46 -32.95 -52.61
N ASN A 997 -28.38 -33.87 -53.57
CA ASN A 997 -29.55 -34.59 -54.10
C ASN A 997 -29.98 -35.76 -53.20
N GLY A 998 -31.25 -35.75 -52.79
CA GLY A 998 -31.98 -36.86 -52.15
C GLY A 998 -33.30 -36.40 -51.53
N THR A 999 -34.30 -37.30 -51.43
CA THR A 999 -35.71 -36.96 -51.13
C THR A 999 -35.94 -36.47 -49.70
N CYS A 1000 -35.05 -36.82 -48.76
CA CYS A 1000 -35.08 -36.35 -47.36
C CYS A 1000 -34.23 -35.08 -47.13
N LEU A 1001 -33.42 -34.65 -48.10
CA LEU A 1001 -32.49 -33.51 -47.99
C LEU A 1001 -33.15 -32.14 -48.12
N GLN A 1002 -34.43 -32.07 -48.52
CA GLN A 1002 -35.21 -30.83 -48.56
C GLN A 1002 -35.47 -30.21 -47.18
N LEU A 1003 -35.28 -30.98 -46.10
CA LEU A 1003 -35.48 -30.52 -44.72
C LEU A 1003 -34.19 -30.00 -44.06
N LEU A 1004 -33.03 -30.26 -44.66
CA LEU A 1004 -31.73 -29.93 -44.08
C LEU A 1004 -31.24 -28.57 -44.58
N GLU A 1005 -31.11 -27.63 -43.66
CA GLU A 1005 -30.69 -26.26 -43.94
C GLU A 1005 -29.23 -26.01 -43.51
N LEU A 1006 -28.50 -25.27 -44.35
CA LEU A 1006 -27.06 -25.03 -44.19
C LEU A 1006 -26.74 -23.54 -44.15
N TYR A 1007 -26.39 -23.04 -42.97
CA TYR A 1007 -26.15 -21.61 -42.77
C TYR A 1007 -24.66 -21.35 -42.51
N LYS A 1008 -24.06 -20.44 -43.28
CA LYS A 1008 -22.62 -20.13 -43.17
C LYS A 1008 -22.30 -19.42 -41.85
N VAL A 1009 -21.34 -19.96 -41.10
CA VAL A 1009 -20.81 -19.35 -39.85
C VAL A 1009 -19.50 -18.63 -40.13
N THR A 1010 -18.60 -19.25 -40.90
CA THR A 1010 -17.35 -18.65 -41.41
C THR A 1010 -17.15 -19.02 -42.88
N LYS A 1011 -16.03 -18.61 -43.49
CA LYS A 1011 -15.69 -19.04 -44.86
C LYS A 1011 -15.56 -20.56 -45.02
N ILE A 1012 -15.32 -21.27 -43.91
CA ILE A 1012 -15.02 -22.71 -43.92
C ILE A 1012 -16.00 -23.55 -43.09
N LEU A 1013 -16.79 -22.97 -42.17
CA LEU A 1013 -17.71 -23.72 -41.30
C LEU A 1013 -19.18 -23.35 -41.56
N ASN A 1014 -20.04 -24.37 -41.60
CA ASN A 1014 -21.49 -24.24 -41.74
C ASN A 1014 -22.21 -24.84 -40.51
N LEU A 1015 -23.31 -24.20 -40.12
CA LEU A 1015 -24.28 -24.71 -39.16
C LEU A 1015 -25.30 -25.57 -39.93
N VAL A 1016 -25.49 -26.80 -39.49
CA VAL A 1016 -26.44 -27.76 -40.07
C VAL A 1016 -27.64 -27.92 -39.15
N TRP A 1017 -28.84 -27.68 -39.64
CA TRP A 1017 -30.08 -27.78 -38.85
C TRP A 1017 -31.27 -28.23 -39.70
N SER A 1018 -32.37 -28.64 -39.07
CA SER A 1018 -33.63 -28.97 -39.72
C SER A 1018 -34.83 -28.69 -38.81
N VAL A 1019 -36.04 -28.68 -39.35
CA VAL A 1019 -37.27 -28.74 -38.55
C VAL A 1019 -37.59 -30.21 -38.26
N GLU A 1020 -37.96 -30.52 -37.02
CA GLU A 1020 -38.43 -31.83 -36.57
C GLU A 1020 -39.73 -31.70 -35.78
N ILE A 1021 -40.40 -32.82 -35.54
CA ILE A 1021 -41.60 -32.87 -34.70
C ILE A 1021 -41.27 -33.65 -33.43
N LEU A 1022 -41.73 -33.12 -32.30
CA LEU A 1022 -41.69 -33.82 -31.02
C LEU A 1022 -43.11 -34.01 -30.48
N LYS A 1023 -43.39 -35.21 -29.97
CA LYS A 1023 -44.60 -35.49 -29.20
C LYS A 1023 -44.36 -35.06 -27.75
N GLU A 1024 -45.09 -34.07 -27.28
CA GLU A 1024 -45.08 -33.61 -25.89
C GLU A 1024 -46.52 -33.66 -25.35
N ASP A 1025 -46.70 -34.39 -24.26
CA ASP A 1025 -48.00 -34.77 -23.70
C ASP A 1025 -48.94 -35.44 -24.73
N SER A 1026 -49.86 -34.66 -25.33
CA SER A 1026 -50.85 -35.12 -26.31
C SER A 1026 -50.82 -34.29 -27.61
N ASN A 1027 -49.73 -33.57 -27.88
CA ASN A 1027 -49.56 -32.76 -29.08
C ASN A 1027 -48.24 -33.05 -29.80
N TYR A 1028 -48.25 -32.96 -31.13
CA TYR A 1028 -47.08 -32.90 -32.00
C TYR A 1028 -46.68 -31.44 -32.23
N ILE A 1029 -45.47 -31.05 -31.85
CA ILE A 1029 -44.98 -29.66 -31.96
C ILE A 1029 -43.78 -29.60 -32.88
N GLN A 1030 -43.72 -28.60 -33.77
CA GLN A 1030 -42.53 -28.31 -34.55
C GLN A 1030 -41.41 -27.74 -33.68
N VAL A 1031 -40.22 -28.31 -33.83
CA VAL A 1031 -39.00 -27.91 -33.15
C VAL A 1031 -37.85 -27.75 -34.13
N LEU A 1032 -36.89 -26.90 -33.75
CA LEU A 1032 -35.72 -26.60 -34.55
C LEU A 1032 -34.57 -27.50 -34.07
N LYS A 1033 -34.20 -28.53 -34.85
CA LYS A 1033 -33.13 -29.46 -34.51
C LYS A 1033 -31.81 -29.02 -35.14
N VAL A 1034 -30.84 -28.67 -34.31
CA VAL A 1034 -29.49 -28.30 -34.72
C VAL A 1034 -28.60 -29.53 -34.62
N TRP A 1035 -28.06 -29.95 -35.76
CA TRP A 1035 -27.34 -31.20 -35.89
C TRP A 1035 -25.86 -31.06 -35.61
N ASP A 1036 -25.14 -30.18 -36.30
CA ASP A 1036 -23.67 -30.09 -36.15
C ASP A 1036 -23.11 -28.77 -36.74
N ILE A 1037 -21.84 -28.44 -36.42
CA ILE A 1037 -21.04 -27.38 -37.04
C ILE A 1037 -19.81 -28.00 -37.69
N LEU A 1038 -19.75 -27.99 -39.01
CA LEU A 1038 -18.72 -28.70 -39.75
C LEU A 1038 -18.28 -27.98 -41.04
N PRO A 1039 -17.09 -28.34 -41.56
CA PRO A 1039 -16.63 -27.83 -42.84
C PRO A 1039 -17.49 -28.27 -44.01
N MET A 1040 -17.46 -27.48 -45.09
CA MET A 1040 -18.21 -27.76 -46.31
C MET A 1040 -17.87 -29.15 -46.89
N GLU A 1041 -16.61 -29.60 -46.80
CA GLU A 1041 -16.21 -30.93 -47.30
C GLU A 1041 -16.84 -32.10 -46.53
N ARG A 1042 -17.20 -31.90 -45.25
CA ARG A 1042 -17.81 -32.94 -44.40
C ARG A 1042 -19.34 -32.92 -44.42
N THR A 1043 -19.93 -31.90 -45.05
CA THR A 1043 -21.38 -31.66 -45.07
C THR A 1043 -22.14 -32.77 -45.79
N PRO A 1044 -21.71 -33.24 -46.99
CA PRO A 1044 -22.40 -34.35 -47.68
C PRO A 1044 -22.42 -35.66 -46.89
N LYS A 1045 -21.35 -35.98 -46.15
CA LYS A 1045 -21.27 -37.20 -45.35
C LYS A 1045 -22.24 -37.19 -44.16
N GLN A 1046 -22.39 -36.03 -43.50
CA GLN A 1046 -23.36 -35.86 -42.43
C GLN A 1046 -24.80 -35.89 -42.98
N ALA A 1047 -25.02 -35.29 -44.15
CA ALA A 1047 -26.30 -35.27 -44.83
C ALA A 1047 -26.78 -36.70 -45.18
N ALA A 1048 -25.91 -37.54 -45.76
CA ALA A 1048 -26.21 -38.96 -46.04
C ALA A 1048 -26.49 -39.79 -44.77
N ARG A 1049 -25.80 -39.49 -43.65
CA ARG A 1049 -26.08 -40.14 -42.36
C ARG A 1049 -27.48 -39.78 -41.82
N LEU A 1050 -27.89 -38.53 -42.02
CA LEU A 1050 -29.21 -38.05 -41.60
C LEU A 1050 -30.32 -38.57 -42.53
N GLU A 1051 -30.07 -38.79 -43.82
CA GLU A 1051 -31.04 -39.44 -44.72
C GLU A 1051 -31.48 -40.82 -44.22
N ASN A 1052 -30.56 -41.64 -43.72
CA ASN A 1052 -30.90 -42.94 -43.12
C ASN A 1052 -31.77 -42.79 -41.84
N LEU A 1053 -31.65 -41.67 -41.12
CA LEU A 1053 -32.46 -41.37 -39.94
C LEU A 1053 -33.86 -40.87 -40.32
N PHE A 1054 -33.95 -40.01 -41.34
CA PHE A 1054 -35.22 -39.48 -41.85
C PHE A 1054 -36.02 -40.51 -42.65
N GLY A 1055 -35.36 -41.45 -43.33
CA GLY A 1055 -36.00 -42.53 -44.08
C GLY A 1055 -36.84 -43.50 -43.23
N ASN A 1056 -36.67 -43.47 -41.90
CA ASN A 1056 -37.44 -44.26 -40.93
C ASN A 1056 -38.64 -43.50 -40.31
N LYS A 1057 -38.92 -42.25 -40.70
CA LYS A 1057 -40.06 -41.46 -40.20
C LYS A 1057 -41.32 -41.67 -41.04
N ARG A 1058 -42.51 -41.52 -40.46
CA ARG A 1058 -43.79 -41.65 -41.20
C ARG A 1058 -43.94 -40.51 -42.21
N VAL A 1059 -44.66 -40.74 -43.30
CA VAL A 1059 -44.93 -39.72 -44.34
C VAL A 1059 -45.62 -38.49 -43.73
N ILE A 1060 -46.56 -38.70 -42.80
CA ILE A 1060 -47.28 -37.63 -42.09
C ILE A 1060 -46.32 -36.75 -41.26
N ASP A 1061 -45.33 -37.36 -40.57
CA ASP A 1061 -44.32 -36.61 -39.83
C ASP A 1061 -43.44 -35.77 -40.76
N MET A 1062 -43.17 -36.26 -41.97
CA MET A 1062 -42.40 -35.54 -42.97
C MET A 1062 -43.17 -34.34 -43.54
N ASP A 1063 -44.47 -34.48 -43.78
CA ASP A 1063 -45.32 -33.38 -44.25
C ASP A 1063 -45.50 -32.29 -43.19
N HIS A 1064 -45.70 -32.68 -41.93
CA HIS A 1064 -45.72 -31.76 -40.79
C HIS A 1064 -44.35 -31.06 -40.59
N CYS A 1065 -43.20 -31.68 -40.88
CA CYS A 1065 -41.89 -31.02 -40.82
C CYS A 1065 -41.72 -29.97 -41.94
N LYS A 1066 -42.35 -30.17 -43.10
CA LYS A 1066 -42.29 -29.25 -44.26
C LYS A 1066 -43.28 -28.08 -44.16
N PHE A 1067 -44.28 -28.19 -43.29
CA PHE A 1067 -45.30 -27.16 -43.14
C PHE A 1067 -44.70 -25.84 -42.63
N LYS A 1068 -44.94 -24.74 -43.35
CA LYS A 1068 -44.46 -23.40 -43.00
C LYS A 1068 -45.64 -22.52 -42.59
N CYS A 1069 -45.63 -22.02 -41.35
CA CYS A 1069 -46.52 -20.98 -40.89
C CYS A 1069 -45.73 -19.68 -40.71
N VAL A 1070 -46.29 -18.54 -41.15
CA VAL A 1070 -45.61 -17.24 -41.13
C VAL A 1070 -46.49 -16.20 -40.44
N GLU A 1071 -45.91 -15.47 -39.49
CA GLU A 1071 -46.53 -14.32 -38.83
C GLU A 1071 -45.69 -13.07 -39.17
N GLY A 1072 -46.20 -12.23 -40.08
CA GLY A 1072 -45.42 -11.12 -40.65
C GLY A 1072 -44.26 -11.62 -41.52
N ASN A 1073 -43.01 -11.32 -41.11
CA ASN A 1073 -41.78 -11.73 -41.81
C ASN A 1073 -41.05 -12.90 -41.11
N LEU A 1074 -41.67 -13.54 -40.12
CA LEU A 1074 -41.06 -14.58 -39.29
C LEU A 1074 -41.85 -15.89 -39.40
N GLU A 1075 -41.14 -17.00 -39.56
CA GLU A 1075 -41.74 -18.33 -39.47
C GLU A 1075 -42.04 -18.67 -38.00
N VAL A 1076 -43.19 -19.30 -37.73
CA VAL A 1076 -43.63 -19.73 -36.39
C VAL A 1076 -43.91 -21.23 -36.34
N PRO A 1077 -43.64 -21.93 -35.22
CA PRO A 1077 -43.87 -23.37 -35.14
C PRO A 1077 -45.35 -23.70 -35.01
N MET A 1078 -45.77 -24.78 -35.67
CA MET A 1078 -47.13 -25.33 -35.55
C MET A 1078 -47.22 -26.44 -34.49
N THR A 1079 -48.43 -26.60 -33.95
CA THR A 1079 -48.78 -27.66 -33.00
C THR A 1079 -50.03 -28.39 -33.49
N TRP A 1080 -50.02 -29.71 -33.46
CA TRP A 1080 -51.14 -30.58 -33.85
C TRP A 1080 -51.53 -31.51 -32.69
N PRO A 1081 -52.82 -31.85 -32.51
CA PRO A 1081 -53.26 -32.89 -31.57
C PRO A 1081 -52.70 -34.26 -31.96
N ALA A 1082 -52.35 -35.10 -30.97
CA ALA A 1082 -51.75 -36.41 -31.21
C ALA A 1082 -52.76 -37.54 -31.51
N ASP A 1083 -54.07 -37.25 -31.42
CA ASP A 1083 -55.15 -38.24 -31.56
C ASP A 1083 -55.80 -38.26 -32.97
N ASP A 1084 -55.29 -37.50 -33.94
CA ASP A 1084 -55.75 -37.58 -35.33
C ASP A 1084 -54.91 -38.60 -36.12
N GLU A 1085 -55.45 -39.82 -36.30
CA GLU A 1085 -55.03 -40.76 -37.37
C GLU A 1085 -56.04 -40.72 -38.54
N PRO A 1086 -55.66 -41.13 -39.76
CA PRO A 1086 -55.40 -40.17 -40.82
C PRO A 1086 -56.38 -40.33 -42.00
N GLU A 1087 -57.23 -39.33 -42.28
CA GLU A 1087 -57.76 -39.11 -43.65
C GLU A 1087 -58.54 -37.80 -43.91
N GLN A 1088 -58.72 -36.86 -42.96
CA GLN A 1088 -59.62 -35.72 -43.20
C GLN A 1088 -59.13 -34.30 -42.83
N SER A 1089 -57.86 -34.06 -42.48
CA SER A 1089 -57.42 -32.72 -42.03
C SER A 1089 -56.70 -31.84 -43.07
N LEU A 1090 -56.47 -32.32 -44.30
CA LEU A 1090 -55.87 -31.49 -45.37
C LEU A 1090 -56.89 -30.58 -46.08
N SER A 1091 -58.20 -30.78 -45.86
CA SER A 1091 -59.26 -29.94 -46.43
C SER A 1091 -59.77 -28.84 -45.49
N SER A 1092 -59.52 -28.93 -44.18
CA SER A 1092 -60.12 -28.04 -43.18
C SER A 1092 -59.27 -26.82 -42.77
N PHE A 1093 -58.00 -26.73 -43.18
CA PHE A 1093 -57.13 -25.57 -42.87
C PHE A 1093 -56.98 -24.55 -44.02
N LYS A 1094 -57.66 -24.73 -45.16
CA LYS A 1094 -57.66 -23.75 -46.27
C LYS A 1094 -58.63 -22.57 -46.10
N SER A 1095 -59.35 -22.46 -44.98
CA SER A 1095 -60.40 -21.44 -44.80
C SER A 1095 -60.14 -20.37 -43.74
N LEU A 1096 -58.95 -20.30 -43.13
CA LEU A 1096 -58.59 -19.24 -42.18
C LEU A 1096 -57.35 -18.45 -42.64
N SER A 1097 -57.44 -17.87 -43.83
CA SER A 1097 -56.52 -16.80 -44.27
C SER A 1097 -57.29 -15.72 -44.99
N LEU A 1098 -58.30 -15.13 -44.34
CA LEU A 1098 -58.96 -13.88 -44.72
C LEU A 1098 -59.72 -13.32 -43.50
N GLN A 1099 -59.00 -12.71 -42.55
CA GLN A 1099 -59.41 -11.47 -41.85
C GLN A 1099 -58.31 -11.01 -40.86
N SER A 1100 -57.74 -9.84 -41.19
CA SER A 1100 -56.95 -8.87 -40.42
C SER A 1100 -55.85 -9.33 -39.47
#